data_AF-A0AAV1N4Y0-F1
#
_entry.id   AF-A0AAV1N4Y0-F1
#
_cell.length_a   1.000
_cell.length_b   1.000
_cell.length_c   1.000
_cell.angle_alpha   90.00
_cell.angle_beta   90.00
_cell.angle_gamma   90.00
#
_symmetry.space_group_name_H-M   'P 1'
#
loop_
_entity.id
_entity.type
_entity.pdbx_description
1 polymer ?
#
loop_
_entity_poly.entity_id
_entity_poly.type
_entity_poly.pdbx_seq_one_letter_code
_entity_poly.pdbx_strand_id
1 'polypeptide(L)'
;MNMACIGDADPFTAAIPATKVELTVSCRNLLDRDTFSKSDPICVLYTQGIANREWREFGRTEVIDNTLNPDFVRKFMVDYFFEERQNLRFDLYDLDCKSDNLSKHDFLGQAFCTLGEIVGSLRSRLEKPLIGIPGKKCGTIIVRAEELSNCRESVMLQFCGNKLDKKDFFGKSDPFLVFYRSNEDGSYTICHKTEVVKNTLDPVWQAFKIPVRALCNGDYDRSIKVEVYDWDRDGGHDFIGEFSTSYREMSRSQSQFHVYEVLNPKKKGKKKKKYLNSGTVTLLSCLVDTELSFLDYIRGGTQINFTVAIDFTASNGNPSQPTSLHYMSPYQLNDYAMALRAVGEIIQDYDSDKMFPALGFGAKLPPDGRVSHEFALNGNPQNPYCNGIEGVMEAYYQSLKSVRLYGPTHFSPVINHVARYASAVTDGSQYFILLIISDGVITDMAQTKESIVNAASLPMSIIIVGVGPAEFDEMIELDGDEERISSQGRYAERDIVQFVPFRDYIDRRGNHILSMARLAKEVLAEIPDQFLSFMRTRGIKPGPLPPPYTPCLPPAIHPLLTRRKTGLMCVEIVTGLNSPKDSLSDRIVDMEGKLDFWLHPVSIELPVDIRVPSSRLSAVKEYLNAHNIPFSVMISNLQERLDEEKAEMLENKIRERSTRSFNFGAYHPLETIYSWMDTLVAQHPNLVTKVEIGKSYENRPMYVLKFSTGGNKRPAIWIDTGIHSREWVSQATGVWTANKIATDYGTDASLTSLLKNMDIYMLLLANPDGYAYTHSDNRMWRKTRSRNSGSMCRGVDPNRNWDAGFGGPGASKNPCSDSYHGPAAHSEIEVKNVVNLIRSHGNFKSFISVHAYSQLLMYPYGYTCRDVPDQPELDSVGRAAMEKLTSLYGTRYKVGSICKIIYQASGGSIDWSYNLGIKYSYAFELRDTGRYGFILPANQIIPTASETWLGLKHLMEYVHDHSY
;
A
#
# COMPACT_ATOMS: atom_id res chain seq x y z
N MET A 1 -7.97 -55.14 -35.43
CA MET A 1 -7.71 -53.76 -35.86
C MET A 1 -8.25 -52.84 -34.78
N ASN A 2 -7.32 -52.21 -34.06
CA ASN A 2 -7.39 -51.06 -33.16
C ASN A 2 -8.58 -50.95 -32.18
N MET A 3 -8.44 -51.62 -31.04
CA MET A 3 -8.97 -51.19 -29.74
C MET A 3 -7.87 -50.40 -29.04
N ALA A 4 -8.03 -49.08 -28.93
CA ALA A 4 -7.23 -48.25 -28.03
C ALA A 4 -7.89 -48.34 -26.64
N CYS A 5 -7.15 -48.85 -25.67
CA CYS A 5 -7.58 -48.96 -24.29
C CYS A 5 -7.76 -47.58 -23.68
N ILE A 6 -8.88 -47.43 -22.98
CA ILE A 6 -9.16 -46.41 -21.97
C ILE A 6 -8.00 -46.47 -20.97
N GLY A 7 -7.11 -45.48 -21.03
CA GLY A 7 -6.08 -45.27 -20.02
C GLY A 7 -6.73 -44.69 -18.77
N ASP A 8 -6.58 -45.39 -17.66
CA ASP A 8 -6.92 -44.93 -16.32
C ASP A 8 -6.33 -43.53 -16.10
N ALA A 9 -7.21 -42.56 -15.86
CA ALA A 9 -6.83 -41.29 -15.29
C ALA A 9 -6.22 -41.57 -13.92
N ASP A 10 -4.92 -41.29 -13.76
CA ASP A 10 -4.19 -41.43 -12.51
C ASP A 10 -4.90 -40.59 -11.42
N PRO A 11 -5.51 -41.21 -10.40
CA PRO A 11 -6.17 -40.48 -9.34
C PRO A 11 -5.08 -40.00 -8.38
N PHE A 12 -4.89 -38.68 -8.31
CA PHE A 12 -3.89 -37.97 -7.51
C PHE A 12 -2.46 -37.90 -8.10
N THR A 13 -2.25 -37.05 -9.10
CA THR A 13 -1.22 -36.01 -8.90
C THR A 13 -1.73 -35.09 -7.80
N ALA A 14 -1.57 -35.52 -6.54
CA ALA A 14 -1.76 -34.64 -5.40
C ALA A 14 -0.79 -33.47 -5.61
N ALA A 15 -1.31 -32.31 -6.01
CA ALA A 15 -0.55 -31.07 -6.09
C ALA A 15 0.29 -30.99 -4.81
N ILE A 16 1.62 -31.06 -4.96
CA ILE A 16 2.52 -30.96 -3.81
C ILE A 16 2.28 -29.55 -3.27
N PRO A 17 1.84 -29.37 -2.02
CA PRO A 17 1.58 -28.04 -1.47
C PRO A 17 2.77 -27.12 -1.73
N ALA A 18 2.55 -25.90 -2.23
CA ALA A 18 3.63 -24.96 -2.51
C ALA A 18 4.54 -24.80 -1.28
N THR A 19 3.96 -24.78 -0.08
CA THR A 19 4.70 -24.92 1.19
C THR A 19 3.79 -25.26 2.37
N LYS A 20 4.34 -25.35 3.59
CA LYS A 20 3.58 -25.36 4.85
C LYS A 20 3.80 -24.06 5.62
N VAL A 21 2.71 -23.51 6.14
CA VAL A 21 2.71 -22.25 6.90
C VAL A 21 2.29 -22.53 8.34
N GLU A 22 3.09 -22.01 9.25
CA GLU A 22 2.80 -21.93 10.67
C GLU A 22 2.05 -20.63 10.98
N LEU A 23 0.84 -20.74 11.54
CA LEU A 23 0.04 -19.61 11.98
C LEU A 23 0.18 -19.42 13.49
N THR A 24 0.65 -18.25 13.89
CA THR A 24 0.65 -17.78 15.28
C THR A 24 -0.49 -16.78 15.46
N VAL A 25 -1.26 -16.93 16.54
CA VAL A 25 -2.43 -16.09 16.83
C VAL A 25 -2.22 -15.31 18.13
N SER A 26 -2.63 -14.06 18.13
CA SER A 26 -2.68 -13.20 19.31
C SER A 26 -3.88 -12.27 19.22
N CYS A 27 -4.41 -11.82 20.35
CA CYS A 27 -5.54 -10.87 20.38
C CYS A 27 -5.23 -9.68 21.28
N ARG A 28 -5.89 -8.54 21.01
CA ARG A 28 -5.77 -7.32 21.80
C ARG A 28 -7.15 -6.74 22.10
N ASN A 29 -7.31 -6.22 23.32
CA ASN A 29 -8.53 -5.56 23.79
C ASN A 29 -9.80 -6.42 23.61
N LEU A 30 -9.73 -7.71 23.94
CA LEU A 30 -10.90 -8.61 23.91
C LEU A 30 -12.03 -8.06 24.81
N LEU A 31 -13.26 -8.42 24.46
CA LEU A 31 -14.44 -8.07 25.25
C LEU A 31 -14.36 -8.72 26.62
N ASP A 32 -14.42 -7.91 27.68
CA ASP A 32 -14.50 -8.41 29.06
C ASP A 32 -15.93 -8.86 29.35
N ARG A 33 -16.10 -10.17 29.62
CA ARG A 33 -17.41 -10.77 29.96
C ARG A 33 -17.55 -11.04 31.46
N ASP A 34 -16.45 -11.08 32.18
CA ASP A 34 -16.42 -11.41 33.59
C ASP A 34 -16.76 -10.21 34.49
N THR A 35 -17.51 -10.47 35.56
CA THR A 35 -17.94 -9.43 36.51
C THR A 35 -16.91 -9.16 37.60
N PHE A 36 -16.03 -10.14 37.88
CA PHE A 36 -15.08 -10.11 39.00
C PHE A 36 -13.64 -10.51 38.61
N SER A 37 -13.42 -10.91 37.36
CA SER A 37 -12.15 -11.32 36.74
C SER A 37 -12.04 -10.75 35.34
N LYS A 38 -10.95 -11.06 34.63
CA LYS A 38 -10.85 -10.85 33.17
C LYS A 38 -11.09 -12.18 32.49
N SER A 39 -11.59 -12.15 31.26
CA SER A 39 -11.79 -13.35 30.43
C SER A 39 -10.57 -14.29 30.34
N ASP A 40 -10.86 -15.58 30.17
CA ASP A 40 -9.96 -16.70 29.95
C ASP A 40 -10.04 -17.16 28.47
N PRO A 41 -9.45 -16.42 27.52
CA PRO A 41 -9.64 -16.65 26.09
C PRO A 41 -9.05 -17.95 25.55
N ILE A 42 -9.80 -18.58 24.63
CA ILE A 42 -9.35 -19.65 23.72
C ILE A 42 -9.66 -19.25 22.26
N CYS A 43 -8.80 -19.63 21.32
CA CYS A 43 -9.01 -19.45 19.88
C CYS A 43 -9.25 -20.78 19.17
N VAL A 44 -10.30 -20.84 18.34
CA VAL A 44 -10.66 -22.00 17.51
C VAL A 44 -10.53 -21.63 16.04
N LEU A 45 -9.72 -22.39 15.30
CA LEU A 45 -9.55 -22.22 13.86
C LEU A 45 -10.48 -23.17 13.11
N TYR A 46 -11.22 -22.64 12.13
CA TYR A 46 -12.01 -23.39 11.17
C TYR A 46 -11.47 -23.18 9.75
N THR A 47 -11.53 -24.24 8.95
CA THR A 47 -11.24 -24.24 7.51
C THR A 47 -12.50 -24.55 6.72
N GLN A 48 -12.63 -24.01 5.52
CA GLN A 48 -13.80 -24.24 4.67
C GLN A 48 -13.50 -25.25 3.54
N GLY A 49 -14.37 -26.24 3.36
CA GLY A 49 -14.26 -27.18 2.23
C GLY A 49 -14.61 -26.53 0.88
N ILE A 50 -13.81 -26.79 -0.16
CA ILE A 50 -13.94 -26.19 -1.50
C ILE A 50 -15.28 -26.53 -2.16
N ALA A 51 -15.73 -27.79 -2.07
CA ALA A 51 -16.91 -28.27 -2.79
C ALA A 51 -18.25 -28.01 -2.07
N ASN A 52 -18.28 -28.10 -0.74
CA ASN A 52 -19.49 -28.04 0.07
C ASN A 52 -19.65 -26.73 0.86
N ARG A 53 -18.60 -25.87 0.87
CA ARG A 53 -18.54 -24.63 1.66
C ARG A 53 -18.79 -24.81 3.16
N GLU A 54 -18.66 -26.04 3.66
CA GLU A 54 -18.85 -26.35 5.08
C GLU A 54 -17.61 -25.98 5.87
N TRP A 55 -17.82 -25.35 7.03
CA TRP A 55 -16.76 -25.05 7.99
C TRP A 55 -16.47 -26.28 8.83
N ARG A 56 -15.20 -26.65 8.92
CA ARG A 56 -14.72 -27.74 9.77
C ARG A 56 -13.70 -27.20 10.74
N GLU A 57 -13.83 -27.61 12.01
CA GLU A 57 -12.86 -27.25 13.03
C GLU A 57 -11.51 -27.88 12.65
N PHE A 58 -10.48 -27.03 12.56
CA PHE A 58 -9.12 -27.44 12.27
C PHE A 58 -8.37 -27.73 13.58
N GLY A 59 -8.55 -26.88 14.58
CA GLY A 59 -7.97 -27.08 15.91
C GLY A 59 -8.25 -25.91 16.86
N ARG A 60 -7.78 -26.06 18.10
CA ARG A 60 -7.92 -25.07 19.18
C ARG A 60 -6.58 -24.73 19.80
N THR A 61 -6.39 -23.50 20.24
CA THR A 61 -5.25 -23.09 21.09
C THR A 61 -5.40 -23.61 22.51
N GLU A 62 -4.38 -23.38 23.34
CA GLU A 62 -4.55 -23.38 24.80
C GLU A 62 -5.40 -22.19 25.27
N VAL A 63 -5.85 -22.27 26.53
CA VAL A 63 -6.53 -21.19 27.25
C VAL A 63 -5.48 -20.34 27.94
N ILE A 64 -5.66 -19.02 27.95
CA ILE A 64 -4.79 -18.10 28.70
C ILE A 64 -5.61 -17.40 29.77
N ASP A 65 -5.27 -17.64 31.03
CA ASP A 65 -6.07 -17.14 32.15
C ASP A 65 -5.97 -15.60 32.31
N ASN A 66 -7.11 -14.97 32.60
CA ASN A 66 -7.25 -13.61 33.08
C ASN A 66 -6.60 -12.53 32.19
N THR A 67 -6.85 -12.57 30.89
CA THR A 67 -6.28 -11.61 29.95
C THR A 67 -7.21 -11.20 28.82
N LEU A 68 -7.23 -9.90 28.53
CA LEU A 68 -7.87 -9.35 27.33
C LEU A 68 -6.89 -9.21 26.15
N ASN A 69 -5.63 -9.61 26.36
CA ASN A 69 -4.56 -9.48 25.37
C ASN A 69 -3.75 -10.79 25.25
N PRO A 70 -4.38 -11.93 24.91
CA PRO A 70 -3.69 -13.21 24.84
C PRO A 70 -2.66 -13.26 23.70
N ASP A 71 -1.52 -13.88 23.97
CA ASP A 71 -0.53 -14.30 22.98
C ASP A 71 -0.42 -15.83 23.05
N PHE A 72 -1.03 -16.54 22.09
CA PHE A 72 -1.10 -18.00 22.12
C PHE A 72 0.22 -18.63 21.67
N VAL A 73 0.66 -19.63 22.43
CA VAL A 73 1.85 -20.45 22.18
C VAL A 73 1.57 -21.52 21.14
N ARG A 74 0.37 -22.14 21.16
CA ARG A 74 0.03 -23.17 20.17
C ARG A 74 -0.14 -22.56 18.79
N LYS A 75 0.64 -23.07 17.83
CA LYS A 75 0.58 -22.71 16.42
C LYS A 75 -0.30 -23.68 15.63
N PHE A 76 -0.92 -23.18 14.55
CA PHE A 76 -1.64 -24.01 13.58
C PHE A 76 -0.76 -24.25 12.34
N MET A 77 -0.57 -25.51 11.96
CA MET A 77 0.22 -25.86 10.77
C MET A 77 -0.72 -26.14 9.60
N VAL A 78 -0.71 -25.28 8.58
CA VAL A 78 -1.64 -25.36 7.44
C VAL A 78 -0.85 -25.53 6.14
N ASP A 79 -1.31 -26.41 5.26
CA ASP A 79 -0.77 -26.54 3.90
C ASP A 79 -1.16 -25.30 3.09
N TYR A 80 -0.21 -24.71 2.36
CA TYR A 80 -0.44 -23.53 1.53
C TYR A 80 -0.38 -23.88 0.05
N PHE A 81 -1.40 -23.44 -0.69
CA PHE A 81 -1.55 -23.57 -2.13
C PHE A 81 -1.79 -22.18 -2.70
N PHE A 82 -0.89 -21.71 -3.57
CA PHE A 82 -0.98 -20.36 -4.14
C PHE A 82 -2.22 -20.22 -5.02
N GLU A 83 -2.53 -21.30 -5.73
CA GLU A 83 -3.57 -21.43 -6.73
C GLU A 83 -4.97 -21.73 -6.15
N GLU A 84 -5.09 -21.81 -4.82
CA GLU A 84 -6.37 -22.10 -4.14
C GLU A 84 -6.77 -21.00 -3.15
N ARG A 85 -8.07 -20.64 -3.16
CA ARG A 85 -8.65 -19.73 -2.18
C ARG A 85 -8.95 -20.47 -0.87
N GLN A 86 -8.01 -20.45 0.06
CA GLN A 86 -8.13 -21.16 1.35
C GLN A 86 -8.77 -20.27 2.42
N ASN A 87 -10.09 -20.39 2.64
CA ASN A 87 -10.83 -19.59 3.62
C ASN A 87 -10.63 -20.09 5.06
N LEU A 88 -10.35 -19.15 5.97
CA LEU A 88 -10.13 -19.36 7.40
C LEU A 88 -11.13 -18.56 8.23
N ARG A 89 -11.60 -19.14 9.33
CA ARG A 89 -12.41 -18.47 10.35
C ARG A 89 -11.83 -18.72 11.73
N PHE A 90 -11.65 -17.66 12.50
CA PHE A 90 -11.14 -17.71 13.87
C PHE A 90 -12.27 -17.30 14.82
N ASP A 91 -12.63 -18.19 15.74
CA ASP A 91 -13.66 -17.94 16.76
C ASP A 91 -12.99 -17.87 18.14
N LEU A 92 -13.33 -16.84 18.93
CA LEU A 92 -12.79 -16.61 20.27
C LEU A 92 -13.89 -16.82 21.31
N TYR A 93 -13.55 -17.56 22.37
CA TYR A 93 -14.44 -17.87 23.48
C TYR A 93 -13.77 -17.58 24.82
N ASP A 94 -14.59 -17.25 25.81
CA ASP A 94 -14.24 -17.14 27.22
C ASP A 94 -14.58 -18.44 27.95
N LEU A 95 -13.60 -19.08 28.59
CA LEU A 95 -13.75 -20.44 29.10
C LEU A 95 -14.21 -20.48 30.58
N ASP A 96 -15.49 -20.25 30.81
CA ASP A 96 -16.07 -20.18 32.18
C ASP A 96 -16.12 -21.54 32.92
N CYS A 97 -15.99 -22.66 32.20
CA CYS A 97 -16.12 -24.01 32.78
C CYS A 97 -15.22 -25.05 32.11
N LYS A 98 -14.98 -26.18 32.78
CA LYS A 98 -14.13 -27.28 32.29
C LYS A 98 -14.76 -28.16 31.19
N SER A 99 -15.74 -27.66 30.43
CA SER A 99 -16.42 -28.44 29.39
C SER A 99 -15.77 -28.25 28.01
N ASP A 100 -15.61 -29.31 27.22
CA ASP A 100 -15.08 -29.17 25.83
C ASP A 100 -16.12 -28.63 24.82
N ASN A 101 -17.36 -28.42 25.25
CA ASN A 101 -18.45 -27.97 24.40
C ASN A 101 -18.48 -26.44 24.31
N LEU A 102 -18.14 -25.91 23.13
CA LEU A 102 -18.10 -24.47 22.84
C LEU A 102 -19.42 -23.74 23.08
N SER A 103 -20.57 -24.43 23.00
CA SER A 103 -21.87 -23.80 23.24
C SER A 103 -22.11 -23.41 24.71
N LYS A 104 -21.23 -23.83 25.62
CA LYS A 104 -21.31 -23.54 27.05
C LYS A 104 -20.36 -22.41 27.48
N HIS A 105 -19.60 -21.86 26.54
CA HIS A 105 -18.60 -20.82 26.74
C HIS A 105 -19.05 -19.51 26.13
N ASP A 106 -18.58 -18.41 26.70
CA ASP A 106 -19.04 -17.09 26.32
C ASP A 106 -18.34 -16.64 25.03
N PHE A 107 -19.12 -16.35 23.98
CA PHE A 107 -18.55 -15.92 22.71
C PHE A 107 -18.00 -14.49 22.79
N LEU A 108 -16.72 -14.32 22.44
CA LEU A 108 -16.00 -13.05 22.48
C LEU A 108 -15.97 -12.35 21.12
N GLY A 109 -15.91 -13.11 20.03
CA GLY A 109 -15.94 -12.60 18.66
C GLY A 109 -15.36 -13.58 17.64
N GLN A 110 -15.53 -13.27 16.35
CA GLN A 110 -14.98 -14.04 15.23
C GLN A 110 -14.32 -13.14 14.18
N ALA A 111 -13.41 -13.71 13.39
CA ALA A 111 -12.83 -13.06 12.23
C ALA A 111 -12.76 -14.01 11.03
N PHE A 112 -12.88 -13.46 9.82
CA PHE A 112 -12.77 -14.19 8.55
C PHE A 112 -11.63 -13.60 7.71
N CYS A 113 -10.83 -14.48 7.11
CA CYS A 113 -9.77 -14.13 6.16
C CYS A 113 -9.42 -15.33 5.27
N THR A 114 -8.59 -15.14 4.26
CA THR A 114 -7.96 -16.24 3.51
C THR A 114 -6.54 -16.49 4.01
N LEU A 115 -5.98 -17.68 3.76
CA LEU A 115 -4.56 -17.91 4.03
C LEU A 115 -3.68 -17.00 3.16
N GLY A 116 -4.08 -16.77 1.90
CA GLY A 116 -3.48 -15.81 0.97
C GLY A 116 -3.38 -14.39 1.56
N GLU A 117 -4.47 -13.87 2.13
CA GLU A 117 -4.51 -12.54 2.75
C GLU A 117 -3.53 -12.43 3.93
N ILE A 118 -3.33 -13.50 4.70
CA ILE A 118 -2.35 -13.50 5.82
C ILE A 118 -0.93 -13.47 5.27
N VAL A 119 -0.59 -14.34 4.29
CA VAL A 119 0.79 -14.43 3.77
C VAL A 119 1.18 -13.22 2.93
N GLY A 120 0.22 -12.66 2.16
CA GLY A 120 0.39 -11.47 1.32
C GLY A 120 0.37 -10.15 2.10
N SER A 121 -0.14 -10.14 3.34
CA SER A 121 -0.03 -8.97 4.22
C SER A 121 1.43 -8.64 4.54
N LEU A 122 1.73 -7.36 4.78
CA LEU A 122 3.09 -6.91 5.11
C LEU A 122 3.66 -7.70 6.30
N ARG A 123 4.85 -8.30 6.11
CA ARG A 123 5.52 -9.22 7.07
C ARG A 123 4.73 -10.51 7.37
N SER A 124 3.80 -10.90 6.50
CA SER A 124 2.85 -11.98 6.71
C SER A 124 2.09 -11.85 8.05
N ARG A 125 1.75 -10.61 8.42
CA ARG A 125 1.02 -10.27 9.65
C ARG A 125 -0.29 -9.58 9.29
N LEU A 126 -1.40 -10.26 9.53
CA LEU A 126 -2.74 -9.72 9.37
C LEU A 126 -3.31 -9.27 10.71
N GLU A 127 -3.89 -8.08 10.75
CA GLU A 127 -4.60 -7.55 11.91
C GLU A 127 -6.04 -7.22 11.51
N LYS A 128 -7.02 -7.82 12.20
CA LYS A 128 -8.45 -7.66 11.89
C LYS A 128 -9.28 -7.43 13.16
N PRO A 129 -10.30 -6.55 13.11
CA PRO A 129 -11.24 -6.43 14.20
C PRO A 129 -12.08 -7.71 14.32
N LEU A 130 -12.34 -8.13 15.56
CA LEU A 130 -13.28 -9.20 15.83
C LEU A 130 -14.71 -8.67 15.69
N ILE A 131 -15.58 -9.46 15.07
CA ILE A 131 -16.99 -9.17 14.83
C ILE A 131 -17.89 -10.26 15.41
N GLY A 132 -19.22 -10.13 15.28
CA GLY A 132 -20.18 -11.18 15.66
C GLY A 132 -21.05 -10.84 16.87
N ILE A 133 -20.79 -9.73 17.56
CA ILE A 133 -21.68 -9.20 18.61
C ILE A 133 -22.14 -7.78 18.23
N PRO A 134 -23.41 -7.60 17.83
CA PRO A 134 -23.92 -6.30 17.40
C PRO A 134 -23.75 -5.20 18.47
N GLY A 135 -23.20 -4.06 18.07
CA GLY A 135 -23.04 -2.88 18.93
C GLY A 135 -21.91 -2.94 19.96
N LYS A 136 -21.12 -4.03 20.03
CA LYS A 136 -19.97 -4.15 20.94
C LYS A 136 -18.64 -4.17 20.17
N LYS A 137 -17.59 -3.64 20.79
CA LYS A 137 -16.21 -3.78 20.32
C LYS A 137 -15.64 -5.09 20.90
N CYS A 138 -15.42 -6.09 20.04
CA CYS A 138 -14.96 -7.43 20.43
C CYS A 138 -13.44 -7.58 20.54
N GLY A 139 -12.68 -6.50 20.31
CA GLY A 139 -11.23 -6.52 20.24
C GLY A 139 -10.69 -6.76 18.82
N THR A 140 -9.43 -7.14 18.74
CA THR A 140 -8.67 -7.30 17.49
C THR A 140 -7.87 -8.59 17.54
N ILE A 141 -7.91 -9.36 16.46
CA ILE A 141 -7.06 -10.54 16.25
C ILE A 141 -5.87 -10.15 15.36
N ILE A 142 -4.70 -10.67 15.72
CA ILE A 142 -3.44 -10.53 15.00
C ILE A 142 -2.97 -11.94 14.67
N VAL A 143 -2.91 -12.27 13.38
CA VAL A 143 -2.43 -13.56 12.87
C VAL A 143 -1.11 -13.34 12.13
N ARG A 144 -0.10 -14.13 12.45
CA ARG A 144 1.20 -14.13 11.76
C ARG A 144 1.42 -15.48 11.10
N ALA A 145 1.84 -15.46 9.84
CA ALA A 145 2.23 -16.63 9.09
C ALA A 145 3.76 -16.70 8.95
N GLU A 146 4.33 -17.86 9.26
CA GLU A 146 5.73 -18.18 9.02
C GLU A 146 5.81 -19.47 8.20
N GLU A 147 6.44 -19.42 7.03
CA GLU A 147 6.67 -20.63 6.27
C GLU A 147 7.76 -21.48 6.94
N LEU A 148 7.50 -22.79 7.07
CA LEU A 148 8.37 -23.74 7.76
C LEU A 148 9.67 -23.99 6.99
N SER A 149 10.82 -23.83 7.67
CA SER A 149 12.16 -23.92 7.08
C SER A 149 12.54 -25.31 6.56
N ASN A 150 11.91 -26.39 7.07
CA ASN A 150 12.18 -27.76 6.63
C ASN A 150 11.62 -28.10 5.23
N CYS A 151 10.94 -27.15 4.58
CA CYS A 151 10.43 -27.25 3.21
C CYS A 151 11.33 -26.55 2.16
N ARG A 152 12.39 -25.84 2.57
CA ARG A 152 13.20 -24.97 1.71
C ARG A 152 14.55 -25.54 1.31
N GLU A 153 14.93 -26.68 1.88
CA GLU A 153 16.21 -27.31 1.58
C GLU A 153 16.10 -28.18 0.33
N SER A 154 17.04 -27.98 -0.58
CA SER A 154 17.32 -28.88 -1.68
C SER A 154 18.74 -29.41 -1.50
N VAL A 155 18.97 -30.64 -1.93
CA VAL A 155 20.28 -31.25 -1.83
C VAL A 155 20.77 -31.61 -3.22
N MET A 156 21.96 -31.12 -3.55
CA MET A 156 22.69 -31.55 -4.73
C MET A 156 23.56 -32.76 -4.34
N LEU A 157 23.23 -33.90 -4.93
CA LEU A 157 23.85 -35.18 -4.66
C LEU A 157 24.64 -35.65 -5.87
N GLN A 158 25.81 -36.24 -5.62
CA GLN A 158 26.56 -36.95 -6.65
C GLN A 158 27.03 -38.28 -6.10
N PHE A 159 26.78 -39.36 -6.84
CA PHE A 159 27.13 -40.72 -6.43
C PHE A 159 28.07 -41.38 -7.44
N CYS A 160 28.88 -42.32 -6.97
CA CYS A 160 29.54 -43.29 -7.84
C CYS A 160 29.40 -44.72 -7.29
N GLY A 161 29.26 -45.69 -8.19
CA GLY A 161 29.36 -47.11 -7.88
C GLY A 161 30.80 -47.60 -7.97
N ASN A 162 31.12 -48.66 -7.23
CA ASN A 162 32.40 -49.35 -7.30
C ASN A 162 32.16 -50.87 -7.21
N LYS A 163 32.68 -51.60 -8.19
CA LYS A 163 32.58 -53.06 -8.32
C LYS A 163 31.16 -53.61 -8.19
N LEU A 164 30.20 -52.99 -8.88
CA LEU A 164 28.84 -53.49 -8.94
C LEU A 164 28.78 -54.87 -9.61
N ASP A 165 27.81 -55.70 -9.23
CA ASP A 165 27.63 -57.02 -9.84
C ASP A 165 27.22 -56.89 -11.31
N LYS A 166 28.00 -57.52 -12.20
CA LYS A 166 27.64 -57.72 -13.60
C LYS A 166 26.39 -58.61 -13.73
N LYS A 167 25.37 -58.17 -14.48
CA LYS A 167 24.18 -58.97 -14.81
C LYS A 167 24.08 -59.34 -16.28
N ASP A 168 24.56 -58.48 -17.17
CA ASP A 168 24.62 -58.77 -18.61
C ASP A 168 25.52 -59.94 -18.99
N PHE A 169 25.09 -60.74 -19.97
CA PHE A 169 25.87 -61.85 -20.52
C PHE A 169 26.99 -61.36 -21.46
N PHE A 170 26.70 -60.37 -22.30
CA PHE A 170 27.60 -59.78 -23.31
C PHE A 170 27.86 -58.29 -23.06
N GLY A 171 28.61 -57.99 -22.00
CA GLY A 171 28.95 -56.61 -21.62
C GLY A 171 29.35 -56.54 -20.16
N LYS A 172 29.54 -55.33 -19.64
CA LYS A 172 29.32 -55.03 -18.22
C LYS A 172 27.90 -54.48 -18.09
N SER A 173 27.39 -54.40 -16.87
CA SER A 173 26.09 -53.79 -16.58
C SER A 173 25.99 -52.34 -17.06
N ASP A 174 24.75 -51.90 -17.24
CA ASP A 174 24.26 -50.56 -17.48
C ASP A 174 23.57 -50.01 -16.21
N PRO A 175 24.29 -49.74 -15.10
CA PRO A 175 23.69 -49.47 -13.81
C PRO A 175 23.01 -48.09 -13.69
N PHE A 176 21.88 -48.06 -12.99
CA PHE A 176 21.19 -46.84 -12.55
C PHE A 176 20.63 -46.99 -11.12
N LEU A 177 20.36 -45.86 -10.46
CA LEU A 177 19.81 -45.80 -9.10
C LEU A 177 18.35 -45.37 -9.12
N VAL A 178 17.56 -45.92 -8.19
CA VAL A 178 16.18 -45.52 -7.91
C VAL A 178 16.05 -45.19 -6.42
N PHE A 179 15.62 -43.97 -6.12
CA PHE A 179 15.44 -43.48 -4.77
C PHE A 179 13.97 -43.58 -4.35
N TYR A 180 13.74 -44.09 -3.14
CA TYR A 180 12.43 -44.28 -2.54
C TYR A 180 12.35 -43.60 -1.18
N ARG A 181 11.27 -42.84 -0.97
CA ARG A 181 10.88 -42.29 0.33
C ARG A 181 9.93 -43.25 1.05
N SER A 182 10.14 -43.48 2.35
CA SER A 182 9.15 -44.19 3.18
C SER A 182 7.96 -43.30 3.57
N ASN A 183 6.74 -43.81 3.44
CA ASN A 183 5.50 -43.13 3.86
C ASN A 183 5.08 -43.57 5.27
N GLU A 184 4.13 -42.85 5.88
CA GLU A 184 3.66 -43.11 7.26
C GLU A 184 2.93 -44.45 7.41
N ASP A 185 2.35 -44.95 6.33
CA ASP A 185 1.71 -46.26 6.23
C ASP A 185 2.71 -47.41 5.98
N GLY A 186 4.01 -47.11 5.91
CA GLY A 186 5.07 -48.07 5.62
C GLY A 186 5.27 -48.40 4.14
N SER A 187 4.51 -47.75 3.23
CA SER A 187 4.73 -47.86 1.79
C SER A 187 5.94 -47.04 1.31
N TYR A 188 6.38 -47.25 0.07
CA TYR A 188 7.49 -46.51 -0.54
C TYR A 188 7.04 -45.80 -1.82
N THR A 189 7.45 -44.54 -1.98
CA THR A 189 7.20 -43.74 -3.19
C THR A 189 8.53 -43.40 -3.86
N ILE A 190 8.62 -43.53 -5.18
CA ILE A 190 9.80 -43.13 -5.95
C ILE A 190 9.93 -41.62 -5.89
N CYS A 191 11.11 -41.13 -5.52
CA CYS A 191 11.41 -39.69 -5.49
C CYS A 191 12.43 -39.26 -6.56
N HIS A 192 13.32 -40.15 -7.04
CA HIS A 192 14.24 -39.83 -8.13
C HIS A 192 14.79 -41.09 -8.83
N LYS A 193 15.21 -40.94 -10.10
CA LYS A 193 15.93 -41.95 -10.88
C LYS A 193 17.12 -41.29 -11.59
N THR A 194 18.30 -41.88 -11.50
CA THR A 194 19.49 -41.39 -12.22
C THR A 194 19.46 -41.82 -13.69
N GLU A 195 20.37 -41.27 -14.48
CA GLU A 195 20.66 -41.78 -15.81
C GLU A 195 21.27 -43.19 -15.77
N VAL A 196 21.15 -43.88 -16.91
CA VAL A 196 21.76 -45.18 -17.16
C VAL A 196 23.19 -44.97 -17.66
N VAL A 197 24.18 -45.46 -16.92
CA VAL A 197 25.59 -45.39 -17.34
C VAL A 197 25.97 -46.71 -17.98
N LYS A 198 26.19 -46.71 -19.30
CA LYS A 198 26.35 -47.95 -20.04
C LYS A 198 27.72 -48.62 -19.84
N ASN A 199 27.71 -49.95 -19.82
CA ASN A 199 28.85 -50.86 -19.89
C ASN A 199 29.93 -50.56 -18.83
N THR A 200 29.53 -50.45 -17.57
CA THR A 200 30.44 -50.20 -16.44
C THR A 200 29.99 -50.90 -15.15
N LEU A 201 30.95 -51.27 -14.31
CA LEU A 201 30.69 -51.73 -12.94
C LEU A 201 31.06 -50.65 -11.91
N ASP A 202 31.62 -49.53 -12.38
CA ASP A 202 32.10 -48.41 -11.60
C ASP A 202 31.49 -47.11 -12.16
N PRO A 203 30.15 -46.97 -12.17
CA PRO A 203 29.48 -45.80 -12.74
C PRO A 203 29.77 -44.55 -11.92
N VAL A 204 29.91 -43.41 -12.59
CA VAL A 204 29.82 -42.08 -11.96
C VAL A 204 28.57 -41.43 -12.53
N TRP A 205 27.55 -41.27 -11.69
CA TRP A 205 26.31 -40.62 -12.12
C TRP A 205 26.46 -39.10 -12.07
N GLN A 206 25.73 -38.40 -12.94
CA GLN A 206 25.66 -36.95 -12.95
C GLN A 206 25.12 -36.44 -11.61
N ALA A 207 25.61 -35.27 -11.20
CA ALA A 207 25.07 -34.61 -10.02
C ALA A 207 23.62 -34.20 -10.30
N PHE A 208 22.72 -34.49 -9.35
CA PHE A 208 21.31 -34.13 -9.47
C PHE A 208 20.84 -33.39 -8.22
N LYS A 209 19.85 -32.52 -8.39
CA LYS A 209 19.24 -31.73 -7.33
C LYS A 209 17.90 -32.37 -6.97
N ILE A 210 17.66 -32.63 -5.69
CA ILE A 210 16.37 -33.14 -5.20
C ILE A 210 15.89 -32.31 -4.00
N PRO A 211 14.61 -31.89 -3.94
CA PRO A 211 14.04 -31.26 -2.76
C PRO A 211 14.05 -32.21 -1.56
N VAL A 212 14.46 -31.75 -0.38
CA VAL A 212 14.49 -32.57 0.85
C VAL A 212 13.09 -33.09 1.19
N ARG A 213 12.03 -32.36 0.83
CA ARG A 213 10.65 -32.83 0.97
C ARG A 213 10.32 -34.05 0.09
N ALA A 214 10.77 -34.06 -1.16
CA ALA A 214 10.58 -35.21 -2.04
C ALA A 214 11.32 -36.44 -1.49
N LEU A 215 12.48 -36.20 -0.88
CA LEU A 215 13.36 -37.22 -0.35
C LEU A 215 12.86 -37.80 1.00
N CYS A 216 12.43 -36.95 1.94
CA CYS A 216 12.13 -37.35 3.33
C CYS A 216 10.94 -36.61 3.99
N ASN A 217 10.19 -35.82 3.22
CA ASN A 217 9.02 -35.05 3.69
C ASN A 217 9.28 -34.15 4.91
N GLY A 218 10.50 -33.62 5.04
CA GLY A 218 10.91 -32.74 6.14
C GLY A 218 11.29 -33.47 7.44
N ASP A 219 11.21 -34.80 7.47
CA ASP A 219 11.71 -35.63 8.56
C ASP A 219 13.12 -36.11 8.21
N TYR A 220 14.14 -35.49 8.81
CA TYR A 220 15.54 -35.70 8.43
C TYR A 220 16.06 -37.09 8.82
N ASP A 221 15.35 -37.79 9.71
CA ASP A 221 15.69 -39.12 10.18
C ASP A 221 14.89 -40.21 9.45
N ARG A 222 13.99 -39.82 8.54
CA ARG A 222 13.19 -40.75 7.73
C ARG A 222 14.08 -41.57 6.81
N SER A 223 13.75 -42.86 6.72
CA SER A 223 14.49 -43.83 5.90
C SER A 223 14.27 -43.58 4.41
N ILE A 224 15.37 -43.50 3.69
CA ILE A 224 15.43 -43.41 2.24
C ILE A 224 16.04 -44.72 1.75
N LYS A 225 15.29 -45.45 0.92
CA LYS A 225 15.75 -46.68 0.31
C LYS A 225 16.27 -46.38 -1.10
N VAL A 226 17.44 -46.89 -1.43
CA VAL A 226 18.04 -46.75 -2.76
C VAL A 226 18.25 -48.14 -3.34
N GLU A 227 17.71 -48.35 -4.53
CA GLU A 227 17.85 -49.60 -5.27
C GLU A 227 18.76 -49.39 -6.49
N VAL A 228 19.63 -50.36 -6.73
CA VAL A 228 20.57 -50.38 -7.85
C VAL A 228 20.08 -51.43 -8.85
N TYR A 229 19.88 -50.99 -10.09
CA TYR A 229 19.39 -51.83 -11.18
C TYR A 229 20.36 -51.83 -12.35
N ASP A 230 20.33 -52.91 -13.11
CA ASP A 230 20.89 -53.02 -14.44
C ASP A 230 19.81 -52.71 -15.48
N TRP A 231 20.09 -51.82 -16.44
CA TRP A 231 19.09 -51.44 -17.44
C TRP A 231 19.02 -52.47 -18.57
N ASP A 232 17.79 -52.84 -18.93
CA ASP A 232 17.47 -53.82 -19.96
C ASP A 232 16.47 -53.22 -20.95
N ARG A 233 16.65 -53.51 -22.24
CA ARG A 233 15.87 -52.89 -23.32
C ARG A 233 14.40 -53.31 -23.34
N ASP A 234 14.04 -54.41 -22.71
CA ASP A 234 12.67 -54.95 -22.65
C ASP A 234 11.87 -54.45 -21.43
N GLY A 235 12.49 -53.60 -20.58
CA GLY A 235 11.89 -53.07 -19.35
C GLY A 235 11.99 -54.02 -18.14
N GLY A 236 12.58 -55.20 -18.30
CA GLY A 236 12.76 -56.22 -17.26
C GLY A 236 13.98 -56.01 -16.35
N HIS A 237 14.30 -54.76 -16.01
CA HIS A 237 15.56 -54.34 -15.37
C HIS A 237 16.03 -55.25 -14.23
N ASP A 238 17.29 -55.67 -14.32
CA ASP A 238 17.87 -56.67 -13.44
C ASP A 238 18.33 -56.08 -12.09
N PHE A 239 17.72 -56.51 -10.98
CA PHE A 239 18.06 -55.98 -9.65
C PHE A 239 19.46 -56.39 -9.17
N ILE A 240 20.33 -55.42 -8.87
CA ILE A 240 21.70 -55.63 -8.36
C ILE A 240 21.70 -55.72 -6.84
N GLY A 241 21.10 -54.75 -6.15
CA GLY A 241 20.95 -54.71 -4.69
C GLY A 241 20.36 -53.39 -4.20
N GLU A 242 20.25 -53.24 -2.88
CA GLU A 242 19.67 -52.08 -2.20
C GLU A 242 20.50 -51.67 -0.98
N PHE A 243 20.33 -50.42 -0.56
CA PHE A 243 20.77 -49.92 0.74
C PHE A 243 19.77 -48.88 1.27
N SER A 244 19.90 -48.54 2.55
CA SER A 244 19.08 -47.50 3.20
C SER A 244 19.97 -46.46 3.86
N THR A 245 19.51 -45.22 3.87
CA THR A 245 20.17 -44.06 4.47
C THR A 245 19.12 -43.09 4.99
N SER A 246 19.54 -41.99 5.60
CA SER A 246 18.67 -40.85 5.95
C SER A 246 19.28 -39.54 5.46
N TYR A 247 18.48 -38.47 5.38
CA TYR A 247 18.99 -37.15 5.03
C TYR A 247 20.01 -36.65 6.06
N ARG A 248 19.76 -36.88 7.36
CA ARG A 248 20.69 -36.54 8.45
C ARG A 248 22.03 -37.26 8.30
N GLU A 249 22.01 -38.52 7.85
CA GLU A 249 23.24 -39.28 7.61
C GLU A 249 24.01 -38.74 6.40
N MET A 250 23.32 -38.47 5.29
CA MET A 250 23.94 -37.90 4.08
C MET A 250 24.50 -36.48 4.28
N SER A 251 23.93 -35.69 5.19
CA SER A 251 24.33 -34.30 5.44
C SER A 251 25.42 -34.12 6.50
N ARG A 252 25.81 -35.17 7.23
CA ARG A 252 26.85 -35.09 8.27
C ARG A 252 28.24 -34.93 7.66
N SER A 253 28.88 -33.79 7.94
CA SER A 253 30.29 -33.46 7.64
C SER A 253 30.72 -33.61 6.16
N GLN A 254 30.81 -32.47 5.45
CA GLN A 254 31.32 -32.31 4.07
C GLN A 254 32.75 -32.85 3.80
N SER A 255 33.41 -33.43 4.80
CA SER A 255 34.81 -33.84 4.78
C SER A 255 35.04 -35.37 4.88
N GLN A 256 33.98 -36.21 4.88
CA GLN A 256 34.09 -37.67 4.77
C GLN A 256 33.17 -38.22 3.68
N PHE A 257 33.74 -39.02 2.76
CA PHE A 257 32.97 -39.79 1.77
C PHE A 257 32.15 -40.88 2.46
N HIS A 258 30.82 -40.85 2.30
CA HIS A 258 29.95 -41.91 2.82
C HIS A 258 29.90 -43.07 1.83
N VAL A 259 30.27 -44.26 2.28
CA VAL A 259 30.29 -45.48 1.46
C VAL A 259 29.21 -46.43 1.94
N TYR A 260 28.28 -46.76 1.05
CA TYR A 260 27.17 -47.68 1.28
C TYR A 260 27.46 -49.04 0.66
N GLU A 261 27.29 -50.10 1.44
CA GLU A 261 27.35 -51.47 0.91
C GLU A 261 26.03 -51.82 0.22
N VAL A 262 26.11 -52.23 -1.05
CA VAL A 262 24.92 -52.62 -1.82
C VAL A 262 24.58 -54.07 -1.51
N LEU A 263 23.41 -54.32 -0.92
CA LEU A 263 23.01 -55.65 -0.45
C LEU A 263 21.89 -56.23 -1.30
N ASN A 264 22.03 -57.49 -1.71
CA ASN A 264 20.99 -58.22 -2.42
C ASN A 264 20.32 -59.22 -1.47
N PRO A 265 19.05 -59.02 -1.07
CA PRO A 265 18.37 -59.88 -0.11
C PRO A 265 18.34 -61.35 -0.54
N LYS A 266 18.16 -61.62 -1.84
CA LYS A 266 18.14 -62.98 -2.40
C LYS A 266 19.52 -63.66 -2.29
N LYS A 267 20.62 -62.93 -2.54
CA LYS A 267 21.99 -63.47 -2.38
C LYS A 267 22.36 -63.65 -0.90
N LYS A 268 21.98 -62.72 -0.03
CA LYS A 268 22.19 -62.80 1.43
C LYS A 268 21.46 -64.01 2.04
N GLY A 269 20.22 -64.25 1.64
CA GLY A 269 19.44 -65.43 2.06
C GLY A 269 20.05 -66.76 1.60
N LYS A 270 20.54 -66.84 0.35
CA LYS A 270 21.07 -68.08 -0.25
C LYS A 270 22.53 -68.40 0.11
N LYS A 271 23.38 -67.39 0.32
CA LYS A 271 24.85 -67.56 0.46
C LYS A 271 25.42 -67.16 1.83
N LYS A 272 24.57 -66.80 2.80
CA LYS A 272 24.80 -66.34 4.21
C LYS A 272 26.25 -66.06 4.67
N LYS A 273 27.19 -67.01 4.59
CA LYS A 273 28.60 -66.85 5.05
C LYS A 273 29.61 -66.36 4.01
N LYS A 274 29.34 -66.45 2.70
CA LYS A 274 30.28 -66.10 1.61
C LYS A 274 29.91 -64.82 0.85
N TYR A 275 28.71 -64.30 1.08
CA TYR A 275 28.24 -63.08 0.45
C TYR A 275 28.66 -61.87 1.30
N LEU A 276 29.48 -60.99 0.72
CA LEU A 276 29.90 -59.74 1.35
C LEU A 276 28.92 -58.62 0.97
N ASN A 277 28.92 -58.23 -0.30
CA ASN A 277 28.00 -57.26 -0.90
C ASN A 277 27.92 -57.48 -2.43
N SER A 278 27.09 -56.70 -3.12
CA SER A 278 26.96 -56.63 -4.58
C SER A 278 27.70 -55.42 -5.19
N GLY A 279 28.79 -54.99 -4.53
CA GLY A 279 29.47 -53.73 -4.79
C GLY A 279 29.18 -52.66 -3.72
N THR A 280 29.70 -51.45 -3.95
CA THR A 280 29.51 -50.30 -3.05
C THR A 280 29.08 -49.07 -3.83
N VAL A 281 28.32 -48.18 -3.19
CA VAL A 281 27.94 -46.86 -3.72
C VAL A 281 28.49 -45.81 -2.78
N THR A 282 29.21 -44.83 -3.31
CA THR A 282 29.82 -43.73 -2.54
C THR A 282 29.11 -42.42 -2.87
N LEU A 283 28.74 -41.68 -1.84
CA LEU A 283 28.28 -40.29 -1.94
C LEU A 283 29.50 -39.38 -2.06
N LEU A 284 29.71 -38.83 -3.25
CA LEU A 284 30.85 -37.96 -3.59
C LEU A 284 30.64 -36.52 -3.12
N SER A 285 29.41 -36.02 -3.23
CA SER A 285 29.04 -34.65 -2.89
C SER A 285 27.63 -34.59 -2.34
N CYS A 286 27.45 -33.81 -1.28
CA CYS A 286 26.18 -33.48 -0.66
C CYS A 286 26.20 -31.99 -0.31
N LEU A 287 25.75 -31.16 -1.24
CA LEU A 287 25.66 -29.71 -1.03
C LEU A 287 24.21 -29.36 -0.72
N VAL A 288 23.99 -28.88 0.50
CA VAL A 288 22.69 -28.37 0.93
C VAL A 288 22.57 -26.93 0.46
N ASP A 289 21.55 -26.68 -0.36
CA ASP A 289 21.20 -25.37 -0.88
C ASP A 289 19.82 -25.00 -0.36
N THR A 290 19.71 -23.85 0.30
CA THR A 290 18.43 -23.31 0.73
C THR A 290 17.83 -22.55 -0.45
N GLU A 291 16.77 -23.09 -1.03
CA GLU A 291 16.07 -22.42 -2.12
C GLU A 291 15.20 -21.29 -1.55
N LEU A 292 15.25 -20.15 -2.24
CA LEU A 292 14.39 -19.01 -1.95
C LEU A 292 13.00 -19.31 -2.51
N SER A 293 11.98 -19.28 -1.66
CA SER A 293 10.59 -19.54 -2.04
C SER A 293 9.93 -18.29 -2.61
N PHE A 294 8.81 -18.46 -3.32
CA PHE A 294 7.97 -17.33 -3.75
C PHE A 294 7.59 -16.44 -2.55
N LEU A 295 7.22 -17.05 -1.42
CA LEU A 295 6.84 -16.32 -0.20
C LEU A 295 8.01 -15.53 0.42
N ASP A 296 9.27 -15.96 0.25
CA ASP A 296 10.41 -15.18 0.75
C ASP A 296 10.48 -13.80 0.08
N TYR A 297 10.19 -13.72 -1.22
CA TYR A 297 10.16 -12.45 -1.94
C TYR A 297 8.95 -11.60 -1.56
N ILE A 298 7.76 -12.21 -1.41
CA ILE A 298 6.55 -11.50 -0.94
C ILE A 298 6.79 -10.93 0.47
N ARG A 299 7.38 -11.72 1.38
CA ARG A 299 7.77 -11.27 2.73
C ARG A 299 8.86 -10.21 2.71
N GLY A 300 9.76 -10.29 1.74
CA GLY A 300 10.81 -9.31 1.46
C GLY A 300 10.28 -8.00 0.87
N GLY A 301 8.98 -7.88 0.60
CA GLY A 301 8.31 -6.68 0.12
C GLY A 301 8.13 -6.59 -1.40
N THR A 302 8.30 -7.70 -2.12
CA THR A 302 8.01 -7.75 -3.57
C THR A 302 6.51 -7.65 -3.80
N GLN A 303 6.07 -6.70 -4.62
CA GLN A 303 4.65 -6.49 -4.94
C GLN A 303 4.27 -7.25 -6.22
N ILE A 304 3.10 -7.89 -6.21
CA ILE A 304 2.49 -8.47 -7.41
C ILE A 304 1.45 -7.48 -7.93
N ASN A 305 1.61 -7.02 -9.17
CA ASN A 305 0.69 -6.10 -9.84
C ASN A 305 -0.19 -6.88 -10.84
N PHE A 306 -1.51 -6.85 -10.64
CA PHE A 306 -2.43 -7.60 -11.49
C PHE A 306 -3.17 -6.70 -12.51
N THR A 307 -3.07 -7.02 -13.80
CA THR A 307 -3.75 -6.34 -14.90
C THR A 307 -4.69 -7.29 -15.64
N VAL A 308 -5.87 -6.82 -16.01
CA VAL A 308 -6.88 -7.59 -16.74
C VAL A 308 -7.10 -6.97 -18.12
N ALA A 309 -7.12 -7.79 -19.16
CA ALA A 309 -7.47 -7.43 -20.53
C ALA A 309 -8.60 -8.34 -21.03
N ILE A 310 -9.74 -7.74 -21.38
CA ILE A 310 -10.93 -8.46 -21.83
C ILE A 310 -11.16 -8.20 -23.31
N ASP A 311 -11.44 -9.26 -24.05
CA ASP A 311 -11.84 -9.21 -25.44
C ASP A 311 -13.26 -8.65 -25.59
N PHE A 312 -13.44 -7.64 -26.44
CA PHE A 312 -14.72 -7.04 -26.81
C PHE A 312 -14.96 -7.14 -28.32
N THR A 313 -14.44 -8.18 -28.96
CA THR A 313 -14.62 -8.39 -30.39
C THR A 313 -16.01 -8.94 -30.73
N ALA A 314 -16.42 -8.75 -31.99
CA ALA A 314 -17.76 -9.09 -32.47
C ALA A 314 -18.00 -10.59 -32.58
N SER A 315 -16.96 -11.43 -32.54
CA SER A 315 -17.06 -12.91 -32.48
C SER A 315 -17.84 -13.37 -31.24
N ASN A 316 -17.78 -12.60 -30.16
CA ASN A 316 -18.53 -12.84 -28.92
C ASN A 316 -20.07 -12.70 -29.03
N GLY A 317 -20.59 -12.19 -30.15
CA GLY A 317 -22.01 -11.97 -30.36
C GLY A 317 -22.59 -10.78 -29.57
N ASN A 318 -23.84 -10.41 -29.85
CA ASN A 318 -24.46 -9.24 -29.22
C ASN A 318 -24.74 -9.49 -27.72
N PRO A 319 -24.22 -8.68 -26.76
CA PRO A 319 -24.40 -8.89 -25.33
C PRO A 319 -25.86 -8.93 -24.84
N SER A 320 -26.81 -8.43 -25.63
CA SER A 320 -28.25 -8.50 -25.33
C SER A 320 -28.87 -9.86 -25.67
N GLN A 321 -28.18 -10.71 -26.41
CA GLN A 321 -28.67 -12.03 -26.83
C GLN A 321 -28.16 -13.13 -25.89
N PRO A 322 -29.01 -14.09 -25.48
CA PRO A 322 -28.60 -15.21 -24.63
C PRO A 322 -27.50 -16.11 -25.21
N THR A 323 -27.29 -16.05 -26.54
CA THR A 323 -26.25 -16.80 -27.25
C THR A 323 -24.88 -16.12 -27.24
N SER A 324 -24.78 -14.89 -26.71
CA SER A 324 -23.50 -14.17 -26.62
C SER A 324 -22.66 -14.66 -25.45
N LEU A 325 -21.34 -14.74 -25.64
CA LEU A 325 -20.39 -15.03 -24.57
C LEU A 325 -20.32 -13.90 -23.52
N HIS A 326 -20.77 -12.68 -23.88
CA HIS A 326 -20.92 -11.55 -22.96
C HIS A 326 -22.34 -11.40 -22.41
N TYR A 327 -23.23 -12.39 -22.58
CA TYR A 327 -24.62 -12.25 -22.13
C TYR A 327 -24.71 -11.91 -20.65
N MET A 328 -25.47 -10.85 -20.33
CA MET A 328 -25.69 -10.38 -18.97
C MET A 328 -26.93 -11.05 -18.37
N SER A 329 -26.80 -12.29 -17.94
CA SER A 329 -27.88 -13.01 -17.25
C SER A 329 -28.09 -12.45 -15.83
N PRO A 330 -29.33 -12.26 -15.37
CA PRO A 330 -29.62 -11.85 -13.99
C PRO A 330 -29.40 -12.97 -12.97
N TYR A 331 -29.18 -14.22 -13.40
CA TYR A 331 -29.10 -15.39 -12.52
C TYR A 331 -27.74 -16.09 -12.54
N GLN A 332 -26.94 -15.92 -13.60
CA GLN A 332 -25.68 -16.64 -13.79
C GLN A 332 -24.61 -15.72 -14.38
N LEU A 333 -23.36 -15.96 -13.99
CA LEU A 333 -22.21 -15.30 -14.60
C LEU A 333 -21.94 -15.91 -15.97
N ASN A 334 -21.53 -15.08 -16.93
CA ASN A 334 -21.00 -15.57 -18.20
C ASN A 334 -19.55 -16.03 -18.06
N ASP A 335 -19.02 -16.67 -19.10
CA ASP A 335 -17.71 -17.33 -19.05
C ASP A 335 -16.58 -16.35 -18.74
N TYR A 336 -16.61 -15.15 -19.32
CA TYR A 336 -15.68 -14.06 -19.00
C TYR A 336 -15.73 -13.67 -17.52
N ALA A 337 -16.93 -13.49 -16.98
CA ALA A 337 -17.13 -13.12 -15.58
C ALA A 337 -16.72 -14.23 -14.60
N MET A 338 -16.94 -15.50 -14.98
CA MET A 338 -16.49 -16.65 -14.19
C MET A 338 -14.96 -16.74 -14.17
N ALA A 339 -14.31 -16.63 -15.32
CA ALA A 339 -12.85 -16.64 -15.43
C ALA A 339 -12.21 -15.48 -14.67
N LEU A 340 -12.75 -14.27 -14.86
CA LEU A 340 -12.29 -13.06 -14.16
C LEU A 340 -12.36 -13.23 -12.64
N ARG A 341 -13.51 -13.71 -12.12
CA ARG A 341 -13.66 -13.94 -10.68
C ARG A 341 -12.77 -15.07 -10.18
N ALA A 342 -12.63 -16.17 -10.92
CA ALA A 342 -11.82 -17.32 -10.51
C ALA A 342 -10.35 -16.94 -10.27
N VAL A 343 -9.75 -16.23 -11.23
CA VAL A 343 -8.34 -15.82 -11.18
C VAL A 343 -8.16 -14.62 -10.25
N GLY A 344 -9.00 -13.60 -10.42
CA GLY A 344 -8.87 -12.34 -9.69
C GLY A 344 -9.15 -12.46 -8.19
N GLU A 345 -9.99 -13.41 -7.75
CA GLU A 345 -10.23 -13.61 -6.33
C GLU A 345 -9.03 -14.13 -5.56
N ILE A 346 -8.10 -14.82 -6.24
CA ILE A 346 -6.89 -15.40 -5.65
C ILE A 346 -5.73 -14.42 -5.75
N ILE A 347 -5.47 -13.86 -6.94
CA ILE A 347 -4.34 -12.95 -7.14
C ILE A 347 -4.47 -11.67 -6.30
N GLN A 348 -5.69 -11.17 -6.06
CA GLN A 348 -5.91 -9.93 -5.29
C GLN A 348 -5.37 -9.97 -3.85
N ASP A 349 -5.09 -11.16 -3.29
CA ASP A 349 -4.53 -11.29 -1.95
C ASP A 349 -3.02 -10.99 -1.91
N TYR A 350 -2.35 -10.99 -3.07
CA TYR A 350 -0.92 -10.74 -3.23
C TYR A 350 -0.61 -9.35 -3.83
N ASP A 351 -1.65 -8.62 -4.22
CA ASP A 351 -1.57 -7.23 -4.63
C ASP A 351 -1.87 -6.33 -3.42
N SER A 352 -0.93 -5.45 -3.08
CA SER A 352 -0.99 -4.67 -1.84
C SER A 352 -2.02 -3.53 -1.87
N ASP A 353 -2.31 -2.96 -3.05
CA ASP A 353 -3.28 -1.86 -3.17
C ASP A 353 -4.64 -2.34 -3.71
N LYS A 354 -4.69 -3.56 -4.27
CA LYS A 354 -5.87 -4.17 -4.88
C LYS A 354 -6.47 -3.30 -5.99
N MET A 355 -5.66 -2.46 -6.63
CA MET A 355 -6.05 -1.59 -7.71
C MET A 355 -5.60 -2.22 -9.04
N PHE A 356 -6.56 -2.77 -9.79
CA PHE A 356 -6.26 -3.51 -11.01
C PHE A 356 -6.54 -2.67 -12.25
N PRO A 357 -5.54 -2.42 -13.12
CA PRO A 357 -5.80 -1.91 -14.46
C PRO A 357 -6.74 -2.86 -15.20
N ALA A 358 -7.89 -2.35 -15.62
CA ALA A 358 -8.91 -3.09 -16.35
C ALA A 358 -9.00 -2.54 -17.78
N LEU A 359 -8.51 -3.33 -18.73
CA LEU A 359 -8.42 -2.99 -20.15
C LEU A 359 -9.39 -3.83 -20.97
N GLY A 360 -9.92 -3.23 -22.03
CA GLY A 360 -10.65 -3.90 -23.10
C GLY A 360 -9.92 -3.73 -24.43
N PHE A 361 -10.13 -4.66 -25.36
CA PHE A 361 -9.59 -4.56 -26.72
C PHE A 361 -10.59 -5.08 -27.77
N GLY A 362 -10.52 -4.54 -28.98
CA GLY A 362 -11.33 -5.00 -30.11
C GLY A 362 -12.73 -4.37 -30.22
N ALA A 363 -12.95 -3.19 -29.62
CA ALA A 363 -14.24 -2.50 -29.66
C ALA A 363 -14.19 -1.14 -30.36
N LYS A 364 -15.36 -0.66 -30.80
CA LYS A 364 -15.55 0.75 -31.20
C LYS A 364 -16.04 1.57 -30.01
N LEU A 365 -15.33 2.66 -29.72
CA LEU A 365 -15.63 3.52 -28.57
C LEU A 365 -16.52 4.71 -28.98
N PRO A 366 -17.43 5.18 -28.11
CA PRO A 366 -18.14 6.43 -28.31
C PRO A 366 -17.23 7.66 -28.06
N PRO A 367 -17.58 8.85 -28.59
CA PRO A 367 -18.71 9.15 -29.46
C PRO A 367 -18.42 8.97 -30.96
N ASP A 368 -17.15 8.87 -31.34
CA ASP A 368 -16.69 8.92 -32.74
C ASP A 368 -16.57 7.54 -33.41
N GLY A 369 -16.77 6.45 -32.65
CA GLY A 369 -16.80 5.09 -33.18
C GLY A 369 -15.44 4.56 -33.60
N ARG A 370 -14.34 5.14 -33.09
CA ARG A 370 -12.98 4.67 -33.38
C ARG A 370 -12.77 3.28 -32.81
N VAL A 371 -12.15 2.41 -33.60
CA VAL A 371 -11.71 1.09 -33.16
C VAL A 371 -10.55 1.27 -32.19
N SER A 372 -10.65 0.64 -31.02
CA SER A 372 -9.57 0.59 -30.06
C SER A 372 -9.20 -0.87 -29.74
N HIS A 373 -7.90 -1.14 -29.76
CA HIS A 373 -7.32 -2.40 -29.28
C HIS A 373 -6.70 -2.25 -27.90
N GLU A 374 -6.97 -1.14 -27.21
CA GLU A 374 -6.61 -0.89 -25.82
C GLU A 374 -7.48 0.26 -25.28
N PHE A 375 -8.39 -0.02 -24.34
CA PHE A 375 -9.19 1.01 -23.70
C PHE A 375 -9.50 0.67 -22.24
N ALA A 376 -9.64 1.69 -21.40
CA ALA A 376 -9.98 1.49 -19.99
C ALA A 376 -11.45 1.08 -19.84
N LEU A 377 -11.71 -0.07 -19.19
CA LEU A 377 -13.08 -0.57 -18.97
C LEU A 377 -13.92 0.35 -18.09
N ASN A 378 -13.28 1.07 -17.16
CA ASN A 378 -13.94 2.04 -16.30
C ASN A 378 -14.28 3.37 -17.01
N GLY A 379 -13.98 3.49 -18.31
CA GLY A 379 -14.27 4.67 -19.12
C GLY A 379 -13.30 5.84 -18.91
N ASN A 380 -12.22 5.66 -18.14
CA ASN A 380 -11.20 6.67 -17.88
C ASN A 380 -9.84 6.27 -18.51
N PRO A 381 -9.53 6.75 -19.73
CA PRO A 381 -8.28 6.40 -20.41
C PRO A 381 -7.01 6.85 -19.66
N GLN A 382 -7.11 7.82 -18.74
CA GLN A 382 -5.97 8.28 -17.94
C GLN A 382 -5.77 7.47 -16.66
N ASN A 383 -6.76 6.66 -16.26
CA ASN A 383 -6.71 5.86 -15.05
C ASN A 383 -7.54 4.58 -15.22
N PRO A 384 -6.96 3.49 -15.77
CA PRO A 384 -7.68 2.24 -15.98
C PRO A 384 -7.91 1.43 -14.69
N TYR A 385 -7.49 1.92 -13.52
CA TYR A 385 -7.49 1.15 -12.29
C TYR A 385 -8.90 1.01 -11.68
N CYS A 386 -9.24 -0.22 -11.26
CA CYS A 386 -10.47 -0.62 -10.61
C CYS A 386 -10.19 -1.17 -9.20
N ASN A 387 -11.05 -0.87 -8.23
CA ASN A 387 -10.89 -1.32 -6.85
C ASN A 387 -11.36 -2.79 -6.68
N GLY A 388 -10.41 -3.70 -6.52
CA GLY A 388 -10.63 -5.12 -6.36
C GLY A 388 -11.26 -5.78 -7.59
N ILE A 389 -11.46 -7.10 -7.51
CA ILE A 389 -12.07 -7.85 -8.61
C ILE A 389 -13.53 -7.44 -8.87
N GLU A 390 -14.24 -7.05 -7.81
CA GLU A 390 -15.62 -6.55 -7.92
C GLU A 390 -15.68 -5.22 -8.69
N GLY A 391 -14.71 -4.32 -8.53
CA GLY A 391 -14.61 -3.11 -9.33
C GLY A 391 -14.29 -3.37 -10.80
N VAL A 392 -13.49 -4.40 -11.10
CA VAL A 392 -13.22 -4.83 -12.49
C VAL A 392 -14.50 -5.41 -13.12
N MET A 393 -15.24 -6.24 -12.37
CA MET A 393 -16.52 -6.80 -12.80
C MET A 393 -17.56 -5.71 -13.09
N GLU A 394 -17.67 -4.70 -12.23
CA GLU A 394 -18.56 -3.56 -12.47
C GLU A 394 -18.16 -2.80 -13.75
N ALA A 395 -16.87 -2.50 -13.92
CA ALA A 395 -16.36 -1.82 -15.11
C ALA A 395 -16.58 -2.63 -16.40
N TYR A 396 -16.41 -3.95 -16.34
CA TYR A 396 -16.70 -4.86 -17.45
C TYR A 396 -18.19 -4.80 -17.86
N TYR A 397 -19.12 -4.89 -16.91
CA TYR A 397 -20.55 -4.81 -17.23
C TYR A 397 -21.00 -3.42 -17.70
N GLN A 398 -20.36 -2.35 -17.21
CA GLN A 398 -20.65 -0.99 -17.67
C GLN A 398 -20.11 -0.74 -19.09
N SER A 399 -18.89 -1.19 -19.38
CA SER A 399 -18.29 -1.04 -20.71
C SER A 399 -19.11 -1.79 -21.77
N LEU A 400 -19.61 -3.00 -21.49
CA LEU A 400 -20.49 -3.76 -22.41
C LEU A 400 -21.76 -3.00 -22.83
N LYS A 401 -22.24 -2.04 -22.02
CA LYS A 401 -23.42 -1.22 -22.34
C LYS A 401 -23.10 0.00 -23.21
N SER A 402 -21.83 0.40 -23.28
CA SER A 402 -21.41 1.65 -23.89
C SER A 402 -20.59 1.47 -25.17
N VAL A 403 -19.80 0.40 -25.26
CA VAL A 403 -18.96 0.12 -26.44
C VAL A 403 -19.71 -0.74 -27.45
N ARG A 404 -19.30 -0.64 -28.72
CA ARG A 404 -19.81 -1.53 -29.78
C ARG A 404 -18.75 -2.56 -30.11
N LEU A 405 -19.07 -3.85 -29.92
CA LEU A 405 -18.15 -4.95 -30.24
C LEU A 405 -17.70 -4.89 -31.71
N TYR A 406 -16.41 -5.08 -31.96
CA TYR A 406 -15.82 -4.95 -33.30
C TYR A 406 -14.62 -5.89 -33.51
N GLY A 407 -13.59 -5.53 -34.26
CA GLY A 407 -12.41 -6.36 -34.45
C GLY A 407 -11.36 -5.59 -35.25
N PRO A 408 -10.21 -6.20 -35.55
CA PRO A 408 -9.78 -7.57 -35.21
C PRO A 408 -9.37 -7.80 -33.73
N THR A 409 -9.05 -9.04 -33.38
CA THR A 409 -8.56 -9.44 -32.04
C THR A 409 -7.04 -9.30 -32.00
N HIS A 410 -6.52 -8.33 -31.24
CA HIS A 410 -5.09 -8.02 -31.17
C HIS A 410 -4.58 -8.09 -29.73
N PHE A 411 -3.64 -8.98 -29.43
CA PHE A 411 -3.06 -9.11 -28.09
C PHE A 411 -1.79 -8.27 -27.92
N SER A 412 -1.05 -8.01 -29.00
CA SER A 412 0.21 -7.27 -28.95
C SER A 412 0.10 -5.90 -28.24
N PRO A 413 -0.96 -5.08 -28.44
CA PRO A 413 -1.07 -3.79 -27.77
C PRO A 413 -1.11 -3.89 -26.24
N VAL A 414 -1.93 -4.80 -25.70
CA VAL A 414 -2.08 -4.98 -24.25
C VAL A 414 -0.85 -5.60 -23.60
N ILE A 415 -0.17 -6.54 -24.29
CA ILE A 415 1.11 -7.09 -23.84
C ILE A 415 2.17 -5.99 -23.76
N ASN A 416 2.29 -5.17 -24.81
CA ASN A 416 3.23 -4.05 -24.85
C ASN A 416 2.88 -2.94 -23.84
N HIS A 417 1.62 -2.80 -23.45
CA HIS A 417 1.21 -1.90 -22.37
C HIS A 417 1.86 -2.30 -21.05
N VAL A 418 1.66 -3.56 -20.64
CA VAL A 418 2.21 -4.06 -19.37
C VAL A 418 3.73 -4.14 -19.41
N ALA A 419 4.30 -4.60 -20.54
CA ALA A 419 5.75 -4.69 -20.73
C ALA A 419 6.46 -3.33 -20.55
N ARG A 420 5.83 -2.22 -20.96
CA ARG A 420 6.39 -0.87 -20.73
C ARG A 420 6.58 -0.56 -19.24
N TYR A 421 5.64 -0.95 -18.38
CA TYR A 421 5.78 -0.76 -16.93
C TYR A 421 6.77 -1.74 -16.33
N ALA A 422 6.70 -3.02 -16.73
CA ALA A 422 7.63 -4.05 -16.28
C ALA A 422 9.09 -3.71 -16.62
N SER A 423 9.33 -3.08 -17.78
CA SER A 423 10.67 -2.66 -18.20
C SER A 423 11.34 -1.62 -17.29
N ALA A 424 10.55 -0.87 -16.51
CA ALA A 424 11.08 0.12 -15.59
C ALA A 424 11.57 -0.50 -14.27
N VAL A 425 11.30 -1.79 -14.04
CA VAL A 425 11.61 -2.51 -12.80
C VAL A 425 12.70 -3.54 -13.06
N THR A 426 13.86 -3.35 -12.44
CA THR A 426 15.03 -4.23 -12.61
C THR A 426 15.52 -4.85 -11.31
N ASP A 427 15.02 -4.38 -10.17
CA ASP A 427 15.48 -4.75 -8.82
C ASP A 427 14.62 -5.85 -8.18
N GLY A 428 13.56 -6.28 -8.86
CA GLY A 428 12.61 -7.29 -8.35
C GLY A 428 11.64 -6.75 -7.30
N SER A 429 11.53 -5.43 -7.14
CA SER A 429 10.54 -4.82 -6.22
C SER A 429 9.09 -5.06 -6.64
N GLN A 430 8.84 -5.26 -7.94
CA GLN A 430 7.52 -5.47 -8.51
C GLN A 430 7.55 -6.57 -9.58
N TYR A 431 6.48 -7.35 -9.66
CA TYR A 431 6.25 -8.35 -10.69
C TYR A 431 4.84 -8.23 -11.24
N PHE A 432 4.67 -8.30 -12.57
CA PHE A 432 3.41 -8.00 -13.23
C PHE A 432 2.73 -9.26 -13.76
N ILE A 433 1.43 -9.41 -13.51
CA ILE A 433 0.63 -10.51 -14.07
C ILE A 433 -0.45 -9.90 -14.96
N LEU A 434 -0.45 -10.28 -16.24
CA LEU A 434 -1.46 -9.87 -17.22
C LEU A 434 -2.41 -11.04 -17.49
N LEU A 435 -3.69 -10.91 -17.12
CA LEU A 435 -4.75 -11.84 -17.52
C LEU A 435 -5.42 -11.34 -18.81
N ILE A 436 -5.38 -12.15 -19.87
CA ILE A 436 -6.10 -11.95 -21.13
C ILE A 436 -7.23 -12.97 -21.20
N ILE A 437 -8.46 -12.53 -21.43
CA ILE A 437 -9.60 -13.42 -21.66
C ILE A 437 -10.14 -13.15 -23.06
N SER A 438 -10.24 -14.18 -23.90
CA SER A 438 -10.64 -14.07 -25.31
C SER A 438 -11.34 -15.32 -25.81
N ASP A 439 -12.11 -15.18 -26.90
CA ASP A 439 -12.88 -16.27 -27.49
C ASP A 439 -12.18 -17.05 -28.61
N GLY A 440 -10.89 -16.80 -28.87
CA GLY A 440 -10.03 -17.77 -29.57
C GLY A 440 -9.33 -17.31 -30.84
N VAL A 441 -9.73 -16.22 -31.48
CA VAL A 441 -9.24 -15.88 -32.83
C VAL A 441 -8.20 -14.76 -32.78
N ILE A 442 -6.92 -15.07 -32.58
CA ILE A 442 -5.85 -14.05 -32.56
C ILE A 442 -5.53 -13.62 -33.99
N THR A 443 -5.65 -12.32 -34.30
CA THR A 443 -5.37 -11.82 -35.66
C THR A 443 -3.92 -11.35 -35.85
N ASP A 444 -3.23 -10.97 -34.76
CA ASP A 444 -1.87 -10.43 -34.76
C ASP A 444 -0.82 -11.42 -34.22
N MET A 445 -0.92 -12.71 -34.59
CA MET A 445 -0.08 -13.78 -34.04
C MET A 445 1.43 -13.48 -34.11
N ALA A 446 1.93 -13.00 -35.26
CA ALA A 446 3.35 -12.69 -35.43
C ALA A 446 3.84 -11.58 -34.49
N GLN A 447 3.05 -10.51 -34.33
CA GLN A 447 3.34 -9.39 -33.44
C GLN A 447 3.19 -9.80 -31.97
N THR A 448 2.24 -10.68 -31.66
CA THR A 448 2.03 -11.25 -30.33
C THR A 448 3.24 -12.08 -29.91
N LYS A 449 3.73 -12.99 -30.77
CA LYS A 449 4.98 -13.74 -30.52
C LYS A 449 6.18 -12.82 -30.31
N GLU A 450 6.33 -11.78 -31.12
CA GLU A 450 7.40 -10.79 -30.94
C GLU A 450 7.28 -10.05 -29.60
N SER A 451 6.07 -9.67 -29.20
CA SER A 451 5.81 -8.98 -27.93
C SER A 451 6.12 -9.88 -26.74
N ILE A 452 5.77 -11.18 -26.80
CA ILE A 452 6.10 -12.18 -25.78
C ILE A 452 7.60 -12.40 -25.69
N VAL A 453 8.30 -12.59 -26.81
CA VAL A 453 9.76 -12.78 -26.83
C VAL A 453 10.49 -11.57 -26.23
N ASN A 454 10.03 -10.35 -26.49
CA ASN A 454 10.60 -9.14 -25.88
C ASN A 454 10.28 -9.04 -24.38
N ALA A 455 9.06 -9.42 -23.98
CA ALA A 455 8.60 -9.42 -22.60
C ALA A 455 9.24 -10.52 -21.73
N ALA A 456 9.71 -11.62 -22.33
CA ALA A 456 10.31 -12.75 -21.62
C ALA A 456 11.55 -12.40 -20.77
N SER A 457 12.15 -11.24 -21.00
CA SER A 457 13.29 -10.73 -20.21
C SER A 457 12.88 -9.88 -18.99
N LEU A 458 11.59 -9.50 -18.90
CA LEU A 458 11.01 -8.55 -17.93
C LEU A 458 10.34 -9.27 -16.74
N PRO A 459 10.10 -8.58 -15.60
CA PRO A 459 9.39 -9.14 -14.45
C PRO A 459 7.88 -9.24 -14.71
N MET A 460 7.47 -10.07 -15.67
CA MET A 460 6.05 -10.28 -15.99
C MET A 460 5.70 -11.70 -16.42
N SER A 461 4.46 -12.09 -16.13
CA SER A 461 3.78 -13.29 -16.62
C SER A 461 2.46 -12.93 -17.31
N ILE A 462 2.03 -13.76 -18.24
CA ILE A 462 0.83 -13.60 -19.06
C ILE A 462 -0.01 -14.85 -18.89
N ILE A 463 -1.27 -14.67 -18.53
CA ILE A 463 -2.27 -15.72 -18.44
C ILE A 463 -3.27 -15.47 -19.57
N ILE A 464 -3.59 -16.50 -20.35
CA ILE A 464 -4.57 -16.45 -21.42
C ILE A 464 -5.66 -17.47 -21.12
N VAL A 465 -6.90 -17.01 -20.94
CA VAL A 465 -8.06 -17.88 -20.74
C VAL A 465 -8.94 -17.85 -21.99
N GLY A 466 -9.03 -18.99 -22.66
CA GLY A 466 -9.88 -19.19 -23.83
C GLY A 466 -11.34 -19.48 -23.42
N VAL A 467 -12.30 -18.69 -23.88
CA VAL A 467 -13.73 -18.87 -23.58
C VAL A 467 -14.54 -19.19 -24.83
N GLY A 468 -15.68 -19.87 -24.66
CA GLY A 468 -16.53 -20.26 -25.77
C GLY A 468 -16.03 -21.48 -26.57
N PRO A 469 -16.65 -21.74 -27.74
CA PRO A 469 -16.50 -23.01 -28.45
C PRO A 469 -15.41 -23.01 -29.54
N ALA A 470 -14.65 -21.93 -29.74
CA ALA A 470 -13.66 -21.85 -30.80
C ALA A 470 -12.54 -22.90 -30.66
N GLU A 471 -11.80 -23.16 -31.73
CA GLU A 471 -10.58 -23.97 -31.69
C GLU A 471 -9.41 -23.10 -31.22
N PHE A 472 -8.60 -23.61 -30.30
CA PHE A 472 -7.55 -22.85 -29.61
C PHE A 472 -6.12 -23.29 -29.98
N ASP A 473 -5.94 -23.98 -31.12
CA ASP A 473 -4.63 -24.49 -31.58
C ASP A 473 -3.55 -23.40 -31.61
N GLU A 474 -3.93 -22.19 -32.06
CA GLU A 474 -3.07 -21.01 -32.10
C GLU A 474 -2.63 -20.53 -30.71
N MET A 475 -3.46 -20.72 -29.68
CA MET A 475 -3.15 -20.32 -28.30
C MET A 475 -2.30 -21.36 -27.58
N ILE A 476 -2.44 -22.64 -27.93
CA ILE A 476 -1.56 -23.71 -27.45
C ILE A 476 -0.12 -23.46 -27.93
N GLU A 477 0.07 -22.94 -29.14
CA GLU A 477 1.38 -22.52 -29.63
C GLU A 477 2.03 -21.40 -28.79
N LEU A 478 1.24 -20.65 -28.02
CA LEU A 478 1.72 -19.59 -27.13
C LEU A 478 2.05 -20.09 -25.72
N ASP A 479 1.68 -21.31 -25.33
CA ASP A 479 1.81 -21.82 -23.95
C ASP A 479 3.26 -22.17 -23.57
N GLY A 480 4.18 -22.26 -24.54
CA GLY A 480 5.62 -22.39 -24.31
C GLY A 480 6.11 -23.73 -23.71
N ASP A 481 5.20 -24.54 -23.16
CA ASP A 481 5.43 -25.84 -22.52
C ASP A 481 6.06 -26.90 -23.43
N GLU A 482 5.52 -27.07 -24.65
CA GLU A 482 6.03 -28.05 -25.61
C GLU A 482 7.24 -27.51 -26.38
N GLU A 483 7.11 -26.29 -26.90
CA GLU A 483 8.14 -25.61 -27.69
C GLU A 483 8.31 -24.15 -27.23
N ARG A 484 9.57 -23.77 -26.94
CA ARG A 484 9.90 -22.40 -26.55
C ARG A 484 9.55 -21.42 -27.66
N ILE A 485 8.69 -20.45 -27.35
CA ILE A 485 8.24 -19.41 -28.29
C ILE A 485 9.44 -18.70 -28.92
N SER A 486 9.37 -18.52 -30.24
CA SER A 486 10.39 -17.79 -30.99
C SER A 486 9.77 -16.81 -31.98
N SER A 487 10.49 -15.73 -32.27
CA SER A 487 10.13 -14.75 -33.29
C SER A 487 11.38 -14.21 -33.94
N GLN A 488 11.39 -14.16 -35.28
CA GLN A 488 12.51 -13.67 -36.10
C GLN A 488 13.87 -14.32 -35.74
N GLY A 489 13.87 -15.62 -35.40
CA GLY A 489 15.08 -16.37 -35.05
C GLY A 489 15.61 -16.13 -33.63
N ARG A 490 14.89 -15.39 -32.78
CA ARG A 490 15.18 -15.23 -31.35
C ARG A 490 14.18 -16.03 -30.52
N TYR A 491 14.69 -16.82 -29.58
CA TYR A 491 13.88 -17.55 -28.60
C TYR A 491 13.59 -16.70 -27.36
N ALA A 492 12.42 -16.89 -26.75
CA ALA A 492 12.09 -16.32 -25.46
C ALA A 492 13.07 -16.81 -24.36
N GLU A 493 13.59 -15.89 -23.56
CA GLU A 493 14.57 -16.18 -22.49
C GLU A 493 14.00 -17.15 -21.46
N ARG A 494 12.74 -16.94 -21.09
CA ARG A 494 11.97 -17.72 -20.12
C ARG A 494 10.57 -17.99 -20.66
N ASP A 495 9.92 -18.99 -20.08
CA ASP A 495 8.49 -19.10 -20.23
C ASP A 495 7.78 -18.07 -19.37
N ILE A 496 6.77 -17.42 -19.94
CA ILE A 496 5.98 -16.38 -19.29
C ILE A 496 4.51 -16.45 -19.66
N VAL A 497 4.06 -17.43 -20.46
CA VAL A 497 2.67 -17.52 -20.91
C VAL A 497 2.07 -18.80 -20.33
N GLN A 498 0.85 -18.71 -19.83
CA GLN A 498 0.01 -19.87 -19.55
C GLN A 498 -1.28 -19.74 -20.35
N PHE A 499 -1.66 -20.74 -21.12
CA PHE A 499 -2.94 -20.84 -21.80
C PHE A 499 -3.83 -21.92 -21.17
N VAL A 500 -5.09 -21.57 -20.89
CA VAL A 500 -6.08 -22.54 -20.39
C VAL A 500 -7.43 -22.36 -21.10
N PRO A 501 -7.94 -23.38 -21.81
CA PRO A 501 -9.29 -23.37 -22.36
C PRO A 501 -10.34 -23.61 -21.26
N PHE A 502 -11.16 -22.61 -20.96
CA PHE A 502 -12.08 -22.68 -19.82
C PHE A 502 -13.12 -23.82 -19.92
N ARG A 503 -13.52 -24.18 -21.15
CA ARG A 503 -14.51 -25.23 -21.41
C ARG A 503 -14.17 -26.59 -20.80
N ASP A 504 -12.88 -26.88 -20.60
CA ASP A 504 -12.43 -28.17 -20.07
C ASP A 504 -12.71 -28.33 -18.57
N TYR A 505 -13.02 -27.22 -17.88
CA TYR A 505 -13.23 -27.17 -16.44
C TYR A 505 -14.68 -26.87 -16.04
N ILE A 506 -15.57 -26.62 -17.01
CA ILE A 506 -17.01 -26.41 -16.76
C ILE A 506 -17.67 -27.75 -16.39
N ASP A 507 -18.22 -27.83 -15.18
CA ASP A 507 -18.89 -29.03 -14.69
C ASP A 507 -20.26 -29.15 -15.38
N ARG A 508 -20.47 -30.26 -16.09
CA ARG A 508 -21.74 -30.59 -16.77
C ARG A 508 -22.92 -30.73 -15.81
N ARG A 509 -22.67 -30.82 -14.49
CA ARG A 509 -23.70 -30.85 -13.43
C ARG A 509 -24.14 -29.46 -12.95
N GLY A 510 -23.53 -28.38 -13.45
CA GLY A 510 -23.91 -26.99 -13.14
C GLY A 510 -23.33 -26.42 -11.84
N ASN A 511 -22.31 -27.06 -11.24
CA ASN A 511 -21.64 -26.53 -10.05
C ASN A 511 -20.53 -25.53 -10.46
N HIS A 512 -20.94 -24.29 -10.75
CA HIS A 512 -20.05 -23.21 -11.18
C HIS A 512 -18.89 -22.93 -10.21
N ILE A 513 -19.05 -23.22 -8.91
CA ILE A 513 -18.01 -22.98 -7.89
C ILE A 513 -16.83 -23.93 -8.08
N LEU A 514 -17.12 -25.21 -8.36
CA LEU A 514 -16.07 -26.21 -8.57
C LEU A 514 -15.33 -25.96 -9.88
N SER A 515 -16.04 -25.49 -10.91
CA SER A 515 -15.44 -25.10 -12.19
C SER A 515 -14.46 -23.94 -12.05
N MET A 516 -14.84 -22.90 -11.30
CA MET A 516 -13.95 -21.77 -11.02
C MET A 516 -12.71 -22.21 -10.23
N ALA A 517 -12.86 -23.07 -9.22
CA ALA A 517 -11.73 -23.56 -8.44
C ALA A 517 -10.74 -24.39 -9.29
N ARG A 518 -11.24 -25.22 -10.21
CA ARG A 518 -10.39 -26.00 -11.12
C ARG A 518 -9.68 -25.12 -12.14
N LEU A 519 -10.39 -24.16 -12.74
CA LEU A 519 -9.76 -23.20 -13.64
C LEU A 519 -8.63 -22.44 -12.95
N ALA A 520 -8.89 -21.88 -11.77
CA ALA A 520 -7.89 -21.08 -11.05
C ALA A 520 -6.67 -21.92 -10.66
N LYS A 521 -6.88 -23.19 -10.30
CA LYS A 521 -5.81 -24.13 -9.97
C LYS A 521 -4.81 -24.30 -11.12
N GLU A 522 -5.29 -24.58 -12.32
CA GLU A 522 -4.44 -24.78 -13.49
C GLU A 522 -3.81 -23.46 -13.96
N VAL A 523 -4.60 -22.39 -14.03
CA VAL A 523 -4.15 -21.08 -14.51
C VAL A 523 -3.04 -20.47 -13.66
N LEU A 524 -3.06 -20.70 -12.35
CA LEU A 524 -2.14 -20.07 -11.39
C LEU A 524 -0.97 -20.96 -11.00
N ALA A 525 -0.96 -22.23 -11.39
CA ALA A 525 0.03 -23.22 -10.96
C ALA A 525 1.47 -22.78 -11.28
N GLU A 526 1.69 -22.16 -12.45
CA GLU A 526 3.04 -21.85 -12.93
C GLU A 526 3.59 -20.50 -12.49
N ILE A 527 2.73 -19.59 -12.03
CA ILE A 527 3.13 -18.22 -11.70
C ILE A 527 4.28 -18.16 -10.68
N PRO A 528 4.27 -18.94 -9.58
CA PRO A 528 5.39 -18.96 -8.65
C PRO A 528 6.72 -19.37 -9.31
N ASP A 529 6.71 -20.34 -10.22
CA ASP A 529 7.91 -20.84 -10.89
C ASP A 529 8.42 -19.84 -11.95
N GLN A 530 7.52 -19.24 -12.72
CA GLN A 530 7.86 -18.16 -13.67
C GLN A 530 8.47 -16.96 -12.94
N PHE A 531 7.92 -16.59 -11.78
CA PHE A 531 8.45 -15.55 -10.90
C PHE A 531 9.86 -15.90 -10.39
N LEU A 532 10.05 -17.09 -9.83
CA LEU A 532 11.33 -17.53 -9.28
C LEU A 532 12.40 -17.65 -10.37
N SER A 533 12.00 -18.08 -11.57
CA SER A 533 12.84 -18.14 -12.76
C SER A 533 13.40 -16.75 -13.12
N PHE A 534 12.57 -15.70 -13.09
CA PHE A 534 13.03 -14.32 -13.28
C PHE A 534 14.04 -13.90 -12.22
N MET A 535 13.68 -14.05 -10.93
CA MET A 535 14.52 -13.61 -9.81
C MET A 535 15.88 -14.30 -9.82
N ARG A 536 15.91 -15.61 -10.08
CA ARG A 536 17.12 -16.43 -10.15
C ARG A 536 18.01 -16.01 -11.31
N THR A 537 17.44 -15.82 -12.51
CA THR A 537 18.19 -15.44 -13.71
C THR A 537 18.85 -14.06 -13.56
N ARG A 538 18.22 -13.15 -12.79
CA ARG A 538 18.75 -11.82 -12.50
C ARG A 538 19.61 -11.74 -11.24
N GLY A 539 19.77 -12.83 -10.49
CA GLY A 539 20.53 -12.85 -9.23
C GLY A 539 19.92 -11.97 -8.13
N ILE A 540 18.62 -11.71 -8.20
CA ILE A 540 17.90 -10.88 -7.23
C ILE A 540 17.69 -11.70 -5.96
N LYS A 541 17.85 -11.06 -4.80
CA LYS A 541 17.62 -11.69 -3.49
C LYS A 541 16.47 -10.98 -2.77
N PRO A 542 15.71 -11.68 -1.92
CA PRO A 542 14.69 -11.06 -1.09
C PRO A 542 15.25 -9.93 -0.22
N GLY A 543 14.45 -8.89 0.01
CA GLY A 543 14.81 -7.77 0.88
C GLY A 543 15.14 -8.21 2.32
N PRO A 544 16.05 -7.50 3.03
CA PRO A 544 16.42 -7.85 4.39
C PRO A 544 15.24 -7.68 5.36
N LEU A 545 15.10 -8.62 6.30
CA LEU A 545 14.13 -8.52 7.38
C LEU A 545 14.47 -7.30 8.27
N PRO A 546 13.55 -6.35 8.50
CA PRO A 546 13.77 -5.26 9.44
C PRO A 546 13.88 -5.79 10.88
N PRO A 547 14.67 -5.15 11.76
CA PRO A 547 14.98 -5.65 13.10
C PRO A 547 13.73 -5.82 14.00
N PRO A 548 13.76 -6.78 14.96
CA PRO A 548 12.63 -7.08 15.83
C PRO A 548 12.31 -5.93 16.80
N TYR A 549 11.14 -5.32 16.58
CA TYR A 549 10.28 -4.49 17.44
C TYR A 549 10.86 -3.32 18.26
N THR A 550 10.43 -2.11 17.88
CA THR A 550 10.04 -1.00 18.76
C THR A 550 8.59 -0.65 18.37
N PRO A 551 7.69 -0.26 19.31
CA PRO A 551 6.25 -0.18 19.03
C PRO A 551 5.96 0.83 17.92
N CYS A 552 5.36 0.36 16.82
CA CYS A 552 5.04 1.18 15.66
C CYS A 552 3.53 1.45 15.54
N LEU A 553 3.25 2.62 15.00
CA LEU A 553 1.96 3.21 14.61
C LEU A 553 1.13 2.30 13.69
N PRO A 554 -0.20 2.55 13.55
CA PRO A 554 -1.08 1.76 12.70
C PRO A 554 -0.70 1.80 11.20
N PRO A 555 -1.10 0.79 10.40
CA PRO A 555 -0.63 0.57 9.03
C PRO A 555 -1.15 1.62 8.04
N ALA A 556 -0.30 2.01 7.10
CA ALA A 556 -0.59 2.91 5.99
C ALA A 556 -1.58 2.27 4.98
N ILE A 557 -2.52 3.08 4.48
CA ILE A 557 -3.46 2.77 3.41
C ILE A 557 -2.85 3.29 2.10
N HIS A 558 -2.69 2.44 1.09
CA HIS A 558 -2.22 2.82 -0.24
C HIS A 558 -3.30 3.63 -1.01
N PRO A 559 -3.02 4.88 -1.46
CA PRO A 559 -4.03 5.73 -2.11
C PRO A 559 -3.88 5.86 -3.62
N LEU A 560 -5.05 6.02 -4.25
CA LEU A 560 -5.32 6.22 -5.66
C LEU A 560 -4.60 7.44 -6.30
N LEU A 561 -4.07 7.20 -7.49
CA LEU A 561 -3.41 8.14 -8.39
C LEU A 561 -4.24 9.41 -8.70
N THR A 562 -3.79 10.55 -8.19
CA THR A 562 -4.03 11.86 -8.81
C THR A 562 -2.68 12.44 -9.25
N ARG A 563 -2.46 12.54 -10.57
CA ARG A 563 -1.31 13.17 -11.27
C ARG A 563 0.03 13.07 -10.53
N ARG A 564 0.76 11.96 -10.73
CA ARG A 564 2.16 11.80 -10.31
C ARG A 564 3.03 12.95 -10.86
N LYS A 565 3.53 13.81 -9.97
CA LYS A 565 4.85 14.44 -10.15
C LYS A 565 5.82 13.55 -9.39
N THR A 566 6.69 12.90 -10.15
CA THR A 566 7.82 12.06 -9.72
C THR A 566 8.46 12.51 -8.40
N GLY A 567 8.70 11.54 -7.49
CA GLY A 567 9.57 11.57 -6.30
C GLY A 567 9.87 12.96 -5.71
N LEU A 568 9.31 13.25 -4.54
CA LEU A 568 9.62 14.45 -3.78
C LEU A 568 10.02 14.00 -2.37
N MET A 569 11.24 14.36 -1.92
CA MET A 569 11.69 14.14 -0.55
C MET A 569 11.81 15.50 0.16
N CYS A 570 11.41 15.62 1.43
CA CYS A 570 11.78 16.80 2.23
C CYS A 570 13.01 16.46 3.07
N VAL A 571 14.05 17.27 2.91
CA VAL A 571 15.31 17.15 3.65
C VAL A 571 15.31 18.25 4.70
N GLU A 572 15.49 17.86 5.95
CA GLU A 572 15.72 18.77 7.07
C GLU A 572 17.21 19.09 7.10
N ILE A 573 17.59 20.34 6.93
CA ILE A 573 18.99 20.71 7.13
C ILE A 573 19.13 21.12 8.59
N VAL A 574 19.73 20.23 9.38
CA VAL A 574 20.17 20.51 10.75
C VAL A 574 21.37 21.44 10.65
N THR A 575 21.13 22.74 10.58
CA THR A 575 22.20 23.74 10.57
C THR A 575 22.84 23.81 11.97
N GLY A 576 23.77 22.90 12.24
CA GLY A 576 24.82 23.06 13.25
C GLY A 576 26.01 23.82 12.68
N LEU A 577 25.78 24.93 11.98
CA LEU A 577 26.85 25.67 11.30
C LEU A 577 27.44 26.77 12.20
N ASN A 578 28.71 26.60 12.53
CA ASN A 578 29.58 27.63 13.09
C ASN A 578 30.10 28.64 12.03
N SER A 579 29.27 29.08 11.06
CA SER A 579 29.73 30.06 10.04
C SER A 579 28.66 31.06 9.58
N PRO A 580 29.04 32.28 9.14
CA PRO A 580 28.17 33.46 9.12
C PRO A 580 27.04 33.40 8.10
N LYS A 581 25.95 34.13 8.43
CA LYS A 581 24.67 34.31 7.72
C LYS A 581 24.75 34.48 6.20
N ASP A 582 25.86 34.98 5.66
CA ASP A 582 25.97 35.35 4.25
C ASP A 582 26.37 34.19 3.32
N SER A 583 26.87 33.06 3.83
CA SER A 583 27.40 31.99 2.94
C SER A 583 26.42 30.87 2.59
N LEU A 584 25.36 30.63 3.38
CA LEU A 584 24.45 29.50 3.13
C LEU A 584 23.26 29.90 2.25
N SER A 585 22.68 31.08 2.47
CA SER A 585 21.62 31.62 1.62
C SER A 585 22.16 31.83 0.21
N ASP A 586 23.28 32.54 0.03
CA ASP A 586 23.79 32.87 -1.31
C ASP A 586 24.34 31.66 -2.07
N ARG A 587 24.69 30.55 -1.38
CA ARG A 587 25.22 29.33 -2.02
C ARG A 587 24.19 28.21 -2.23
N ILE A 588 23.09 28.17 -1.46
CA ILE A 588 21.97 27.22 -1.66
C ILE A 588 20.85 27.85 -2.51
N VAL A 589 20.70 29.17 -2.52
CA VAL A 589 19.62 29.87 -3.25
C VAL A 589 19.71 29.70 -4.78
N ASP A 590 20.80 29.22 -5.35
CA ASP A 590 20.97 29.28 -6.82
C ASP A 590 21.53 28.04 -7.52
N MET A 591 21.21 26.83 -7.06
CA MET A 591 21.23 25.64 -7.94
C MET A 591 20.01 25.62 -8.91
N GLU A 592 19.75 26.74 -9.61
CA GLU A 592 18.67 26.97 -10.61
C GLU A 592 17.25 27.31 -10.09
N GLY A 593 17.06 27.82 -8.86
CA GLY A 593 15.76 28.38 -8.44
C GLY A 593 14.58 27.38 -8.32
N LYS A 594 14.87 26.10 -8.00
CA LYS A 594 13.86 25.01 -7.96
C LYS A 594 13.67 24.33 -6.58
N LEU A 595 14.30 24.85 -5.52
CA LEU A 595 14.12 24.34 -4.15
C LEU A 595 12.98 25.10 -3.47
N ASP A 596 12.10 24.38 -2.76
CA ASP A 596 10.94 24.95 -2.07
C ASP A 596 11.22 24.96 -0.56
N PHE A 597 11.35 26.17 0.00
CA PHE A 597 11.68 26.36 1.41
C PHE A 597 10.38 26.32 2.24
N TRP A 598 10.36 25.43 3.22
CA TRP A 598 9.28 25.34 4.20
C TRP A 598 9.58 26.23 5.40
N LEU A 599 10.83 26.23 5.85
CA LEU A 599 11.36 27.16 6.83
C LEU A 599 12.63 27.82 6.26
N HIS A 600 12.62 29.14 6.14
CA HIS A 600 13.74 29.88 5.55
C HIS A 600 14.95 29.96 6.49
N PRO A 601 16.18 30.10 5.95
CA PRO A 601 17.36 30.35 6.77
C PRO A 601 17.31 31.75 7.41
N VAL A 602 17.43 31.81 8.73
CA VAL A 602 17.27 33.06 9.51
C VAL A 602 18.49 33.37 10.36
N SER A 603 18.95 32.35 11.07
CA SER A 603 20.05 32.43 12.02
C SER A 603 20.75 31.07 12.05
N ILE A 604 21.94 31.06 12.64
CA ILE A 604 22.71 29.85 12.90
C ILE A 604 22.09 28.96 14.00
N GLU A 605 21.04 29.42 14.68
CA GLU A 605 20.42 28.73 15.81
C GLU A 605 19.09 28.04 15.47
N LEU A 606 18.50 28.34 14.30
CA LEU A 606 17.21 27.80 13.87
C LEU A 606 17.39 26.85 12.68
N PRO A 607 16.68 25.70 12.65
CA PRO A 607 16.77 24.74 11.56
C PRO A 607 16.22 25.32 10.24
N VAL A 608 16.60 24.71 9.12
CA VAL A 608 16.14 25.08 7.78
C VAL A 608 15.50 23.87 7.13
N ASP A 609 14.22 24.00 6.77
CA ASP A 609 13.44 22.91 6.19
C ASP A 609 13.29 23.15 4.69
N ILE A 610 13.80 22.22 3.88
CA ILE A 610 13.81 22.34 2.42
C ILE A 610 13.16 21.12 1.77
N ARG A 611 12.16 21.36 0.93
CA ARG A 611 11.65 20.36 0.02
C ARG A 611 12.56 20.25 -1.20
N VAL A 612 13.11 19.06 -1.42
CA VAL A 612 14.06 18.77 -2.49
C VAL A 612 13.42 17.81 -3.51
N PRO A 613 13.33 18.18 -4.79
CA PRO A 613 12.88 17.24 -5.82
C PRO A 613 13.79 16.02 -5.90
N SER A 614 13.25 14.81 -6.11
CA SER A 614 14.05 13.56 -6.16
C SER A 614 15.17 13.64 -7.20
N SER A 615 14.90 14.27 -8.35
CA SER A 615 15.90 14.49 -9.41
C SER A 615 17.12 15.32 -8.98
N ARG A 616 17.03 16.05 -7.87
CA ARG A 616 18.11 16.89 -7.32
C ARG A 616 18.60 16.40 -5.97
N LEU A 617 18.02 15.33 -5.42
CA LEU A 617 18.34 14.86 -4.08
C LEU A 617 19.81 14.46 -3.93
N SER A 618 20.36 13.71 -4.89
CA SER A 618 21.77 13.30 -4.87
C SER A 618 22.70 14.52 -4.90
N ALA A 619 22.43 15.48 -5.80
CA ALA A 619 23.22 16.70 -5.91
C ALA A 619 23.19 17.56 -4.63
N VAL A 620 22.03 17.69 -3.99
CA VAL A 620 21.90 18.43 -2.72
C VAL A 620 22.62 17.69 -1.59
N LYS A 621 22.45 16.36 -1.46
CA LYS A 621 23.13 15.57 -0.43
C LYS A 621 24.64 15.60 -0.59
N GLU A 622 25.15 15.46 -1.81
CA GLU A 622 26.58 15.56 -2.12
C GLU A 622 27.12 16.95 -1.76
N TYR A 623 26.39 18.02 -2.11
CA TYR A 623 26.75 19.38 -1.75
C TYR A 623 26.83 19.59 -0.23
N LEU A 624 25.83 19.14 0.52
CA LEU A 624 25.79 19.26 1.98
C LEU A 624 26.93 18.48 2.64
N ASN A 625 27.18 17.25 2.18
CA ASN A 625 28.30 16.43 2.66
C ASN A 625 29.65 17.07 2.34
N ALA A 626 29.85 17.60 1.13
CA ALA A 626 31.09 18.24 0.71
C ALA A 626 31.43 19.51 1.52
N HIS A 627 30.42 20.16 2.09
CA HIS A 627 30.56 21.38 2.90
C HIS A 627 30.44 21.12 4.40
N ASN A 628 30.40 19.86 4.85
CA ASN A 628 30.22 19.46 6.25
C ASN A 628 28.98 20.11 6.89
N ILE A 629 27.89 20.24 6.14
CA ILE A 629 26.61 20.76 6.63
C ILE A 629 25.80 19.56 7.13
N PRO A 630 25.49 19.45 8.43
CA PRO A 630 24.68 18.35 8.94
C PRO A 630 23.25 18.44 8.38
N PHE A 631 22.63 17.30 8.10
CA PHE A 631 21.23 17.23 7.68
C PHE A 631 20.57 15.92 8.13
N SER A 632 19.27 15.96 8.36
CA SER A 632 18.37 14.82 8.59
C SER A 632 17.33 14.75 7.48
N VAL A 633 16.68 13.61 7.29
CA VAL A 633 15.56 13.51 6.37
C VAL A 633 14.28 13.49 7.20
N MET A 634 13.55 14.61 7.18
CA MET A 634 12.25 14.76 7.87
C MET A 634 11.17 13.88 7.25
N ILE A 635 11.03 13.94 5.92
CA ILE A 635 10.00 13.21 5.17
C ILE A 635 10.67 12.54 3.99
N SER A 636 10.87 11.23 4.11
CA SER A 636 11.51 10.39 3.08
C SER A 636 10.69 10.28 1.80
N ASN A 637 9.36 10.37 1.88
CA ASN A 637 8.48 10.37 0.72
C ASN A 637 7.30 11.31 0.95
N LEU A 638 7.36 12.51 0.36
CA LEU A 638 6.29 13.48 0.48
C LEU A 638 5.03 13.03 -0.26
N GLN A 639 5.19 12.28 -1.36
CA GLN A 639 4.06 11.84 -2.17
C GLN A 639 3.19 10.84 -1.42
N GLU A 640 3.79 9.93 -0.65
CA GLU A 640 3.07 9.00 0.23
C GLU A 640 2.16 9.74 1.22
N ARG A 641 2.67 10.78 1.90
CA ARG A 641 1.88 11.59 2.83
C ARG A 641 0.78 12.40 2.14
N LEU A 642 1.05 12.89 0.94
CA LEU A 642 0.05 13.58 0.12
C LEU A 642 -1.06 12.63 -0.36
N ASP A 643 -0.68 11.41 -0.68
CA ASP A 643 -1.61 10.37 -1.09
C ASP A 643 -2.48 9.99 0.12
N GLU A 644 -1.89 9.80 1.31
CA GLU A 644 -2.62 9.49 2.57
C GLU A 644 -3.67 10.57 2.87
N GLU A 645 -3.27 11.85 2.83
CA GLU A 645 -4.15 12.99 3.06
C GLU A 645 -5.33 13.00 2.06
N LYS A 646 -5.09 12.68 0.79
CA LYS A 646 -6.15 12.58 -0.23
C LYS A 646 -7.07 11.38 -0.01
N ALA A 647 -6.54 10.24 0.44
CA ALA A 647 -7.32 9.07 0.79
C ALA A 647 -8.30 9.41 1.93
N GLU A 648 -7.78 10.00 3.02
CA GLU A 648 -8.57 10.41 4.18
C GLU A 648 -9.68 11.39 3.80
N MET A 649 -9.38 12.36 2.91
CA MET A 649 -10.37 13.29 2.39
C MET A 649 -11.47 12.61 1.56
N LEU A 650 -11.12 11.63 0.73
CA LEU A 650 -12.08 10.90 -0.11
C LEU A 650 -13.00 10.01 0.74
N GLU A 651 -12.43 9.27 1.69
CA GLU A 651 -13.18 8.49 2.67
C GLU A 651 -14.12 9.39 3.47
N ASN A 652 -13.63 10.54 3.92
CA ASN A 652 -14.46 11.50 4.65
C ASN A 652 -15.64 11.98 3.80
N LYS A 653 -15.42 12.29 2.52
CA LYS A 653 -16.49 12.71 1.61
C LYS A 653 -17.57 11.64 1.45
N ILE A 654 -17.21 10.37 1.46
CA ILE A 654 -18.16 9.25 1.41
C ILE A 654 -18.95 9.16 2.73
N ARG A 655 -18.26 9.29 3.86
CA ARG A 655 -18.85 9.27 5.20
C ARG A 655 -19.82 10.43 5.44
N GLU A 656 -19.46 11.67 5.12
CA GLU A 656 -20.36 12.82 5.30
C GLU A 656 -21.62 12.73 4.43
N ARG A 657 -21.50 12.14 3.23
CA ARG A 657 -22.66 11.85 2.37
C ARG A 657 -23.62 10.84 3.01
N SER A 658 -23.10 9.82 3.70
CA SER A 658 -23.93 8.81 4.34
C SER A 658 -24.53 9.29 5.67
N THR A 659 -23.75 9.97 6.50
CA THR A 659 -24.20 10.47 7.81
C THR A 659 -24.98 11.78 7.74
N ARG A 660 -24.89 12.50 6.60
CA ARG A 660 -25.43 13.86 6.42
C ARG A 660 -24.96 14.84 7.50
N SER A 661 -23.73 14.64 8.00
CA SER A 661 -23.13 15.47 9.04
C SER A 661 -21.74 15.94 8.61
N PHE A 662 -21.39 17.17 8.97
CA PHE A 662 -20.06 17.73 8.73
C PHE A 662 -19.06 17.12 9.73
N ASN A 663 -17.93 16.59 9.25
CA ASN A 663 -16.90 16.01 10.09
C ASN A 663 -15.74 16.99 10.30
N PHE A 664 -15.69 17.65 11.45
CA PHE A 664 -14.63 18.59 11.81
C PHE A 664 -13.22 17.96 11.99
N GLY A 665 -13.11 16.63 11.99
CA GLY A 665 -11.83 15.91 12.06
C GLY A 665 -11.23 15.57 10.70
N ALA A 666 -11.60 16.30 9.65
CA ALA A 666 -11.12 16.08 8.28
C ALA A 666 -10.81 17.42 7.58
N TYR A 667 -9.99 17.37 6.53
CA TYR A 667 -9.81 18.49 5.62
C TYR A 667 -10.91 18.53 4.56
N HIS A 668 -11.32 19.74 4.16
CA HIS A 668 -12.44 19.93 3.23
C HIS A 668 -12.08 20.81 2.03
N PRO A 669 -12.60 20.50 0.83
CA PRO A 669 -12.56 21.43 -0.30
C PRO A 669 -13.27 22.74 0.00
N LEU A 670 -12.88 23.80 -0.72
CA LEU A 670 -13.44 25.16 -0.58
C LEU A 670 -14.98 25.18 -0.60
N GLU A 671 -15.60 24.50 -1.57
CA GLU A 671 -17.06 24.48 -1.73
C GLU A 671 -17.77 23.82 -0.54
N THR A 672 -17.14 22.81 0.07
CA THR A 672 -17.68 22.13 1.25
C THR A 672 -17.64 23.03 2.47
N ILE A 673 -16.58 23.83 2.64
CA ILE A 673 -16.49 24.84 3.70
C ILE A 673 -17.56 25.93 3.49
N TYR A 674 -17.73 26.44 2.27
CA TYR A 674 -18.75 27.45 1.97
C TYR A 674 -20.17 26.95 2.22
N SER A 675 -20.49 25.72 1.79
CA SER A 675 -21.78 25.10 2.07
C SER A 675 -22.00 24.86 3.56
N TRP A 676 -20.95 24.55 4.31
CA TRP A 676 -21.04 24.39 5.76
C TRP A 676 -21.26 25.74 6.46
N MET A 677 -20.62 26.83 6.00
CA MET A 677 -20.86 28.18 6.51
C MET A 677 -22.34 28.57 6.38
N ASP A 678 -22.98 28.21 5.25
CA ASP A 678 -24.43 28.41 5.07
C ASP A 678 -25.26 27.60 6.07
N THR A 679 -24.84 26.37 6.34
CA THR A 679 -25.49 25.51 7.34
C THR A 679 -25.37 26.10 8.74
N LEU A 680 -24.20 26.60 9.12
CA LEU A 680 -23.97 27.23 10.43
C LEU A 680 -24.83 28.48 10.63
N VAL A 681 -24.93 29.33 9.60
CA VAL A 681 -25.80 30.52 9.63
C VAL A 681 -27.27 30.10 9.75
N ALA A 682 -27.70 29.08 9.01
CA ALA A 682 -29.08 28.59 9.09
C ALA A 682 -29.42 27.99 10.47
N GLN A 683 -28.44 27.37 11.14
CA GLN A 683 -28.61 26.80 12.49
C GLN A 683 -28.59 27.87 13.59
N HIS A 684 -27.88 28.98 13.39
CA HIS A 684 -27.71 30.04 14.38
C HIS A 684 -28.04 31.44 13.81
N PRO A 685 -29.23 31.68 13.24
CA PRO A 685 -29.53 32.89 12.46
C PRO A 685 -29.54 34.19 13.27
N ASN A 686 -29.74 34.10 14.58
CA ASN A 686 -29.75 35.25 15.49
C ASN A 686 -28.36 35.64 16.01
N LEU A 687 -27.33 34.84 15.70
CA LEU A 687 -25.97 35.03 16.19
C LEU A 687 -24.96 35.14 15.04
N VAL A 688 -25.09 34.29 14.01
CA VAL A 688 -24.10 34.13 12.95
C VAL A 688 -24.66 34.68 11.64
N THR A 689 -23.88 35.52 10.98
CA THR A 689 -24.19 36.02 9.63
C THR A 689 -22.99 35.84 8.71
N LYS A 690 -23.25 35.49 7.44
CA LYS A 690 -22.21 35.37 6.40
C LYS A 690 -22.17 36.66 5.59
N VAL A 691 -21.02 37.34 5.60
CA VAL A 691 -20.79 38.62 4.91
C VAL A 691 -19.78 38.42 3.79
N GLU A 692 -20.14 38.79 2.55
CA GLU A 692 -19.19 38.86 1.45
C GLU A 692 -18.43 40.18 1.50
N ILE A 693 -17.10 40.12 1.63
CA ILE A 693 -16.24 41.30 1.80
C ILE A 693 -15.59 41.77 0.49
N GLY A 694 -15.84 41.01 -0.58
CA GLY A 694 -15.26 41.20 -1.90
C GLY A 694 -15.01 39.85 -2.56
N LYS A 695 -14.24 39.87 -3.65
CA LYS A 695 -13.87 38.68 -4.41
C LYS A 695 -12.35 38.55 -4.51
N SER A 696 -11.88 37.32 -4.65
CA SER A 696 -10.50 36.97 -4.95
C SER A 696 -10.11 37.34 -6.39
N TYR A 697 -8.83 37.19 -6.73
CA TYR A 697 -8.32 37.48 -8.07
C TYR A 697 -9.02 36.66 -9.18
N GLU A 698 -9.27 35.38 -8.93
CA GLU A 698 -10.01 34.47 -9.83
C GLU A 698 -11.53 34.53 -9.59
N ASN A 699 -12.02 35.61 -8.97
CA ASN A 699 -13.44 35.97 -8.85
C ASN A 699 -14.27 35.04 -7.95
N ARG A 700 -13.64 34.38 -6.96
CA ARG A 700 -14.35 33.64 -5.89
C ARG A 700 -14.77 34.59 -4.78
N PRO A 701 -15.96 34.43 -4.19
CA PRO A 701 -16.40 35.27 -3.09
C PRO A 701 -15.51 35.05 -1.85
N MET A 702 -15.20 36.12 -1.13
CA MET A 702 -14.53 36.07 0.17
C MET A 702 -15.56 36.27 1.27
N TYR A 703 -15.83 35.22 2.04
CA TYR A 703 -16.85 35.22 3.08
C TYR A 703 -16.24 35.35 4.48
N VAL A 704 -16.83 36.22 5.28
CA VAL A 704 -16.56 36.37 6.71
C VAL A 704 -17.78 35.94 7.50
N LEU A 705 -17.58 35.10 8.52
CA LEU A 705 -18.59 34.84 9.53
C LEU A 705 -18.54 35.93 10.59
N LYS A 706 -19.63 36.66 10.75
CA LYS A 706 -19.82 37.61 11.85
C LYS A 706 -20.67 36.96 12.94
N PHE A 707 -20.10 36.84 14.13
CA PHE A 707 -20.77 36.44 15.37
C PHE A 707 -21.11 37.70 16.16
N SER A 708 -22.39 37.98 16.36
CA SER A 708 -22.86 39.19 17.02
C SER A 708 -24.21 38.99 17.66
N THR A 709 -24.42 39.63 18.81
CA THR A 709 -25.71 39.66 19.51
C THR A 709 -26.49 40.96 19.25
N GLY A 710 -26.04 41.77 18.28
CA GLY A 710 -26.66 43.02 17.86
C GLY A 710 -25.76 44.25 17.99
N GLY A 711 -26.36 45.45 17.93
CA GLY A 711 -25.63 46.72 17.94
C GLY A 711 -25.00 47.07 16.59
N ASN A 712 -24.47 48.28 16.49
CA ASN A 712 -23.79 48.79 15.28
C ASN A 712 -22.31 49.06 15.60
N LYS A 713 -21.40 48.44 14.84
CA LYS A 713 -19.93 48.59 14.97
C LYS A 713 -19.40 48.48 16.42
N ARG A 714 -19.84 47.44 17.14
CA ARG A 714 -19.30 47.12 18.47
C ARG A 714 -17.78 46.88 18.41
N PRO A 715 -17.06 47.01 19.54
CA PRO A 715 -15.67 46.56 19.61
C PRO A 715 -15.55 45.14 19.05
N ALA A 716 -14.63 44.92 18.12
CA ALA A 716 -14.60 43.68 17.36
C ALA A 716 -13.25 42.96 17.43
N ILE A 717 -13.29 41.65 17.30
CA ILE A 717 -12.14 40.76 17.20
C ILE A 717 -12.11 40.19 15.79
N TRP A 718 -10.98 40.35 15.10
CA TRP A 718 -10.74 39.75 13.79
C TRP A 718 -9.92 38.48 13.96
N ILE A 719 -10.35 37.39 13.30
CA ILE A 719 -9.60 36.14 13.21
C ILE A 719 -9.58 35.70 11.74
N ASP A 720 -8.41 35.52 11.16
CA ASP A 720 -8.27 34.93 9.82
C ASP A 720 -7.43 33.66 9.84
N THR A 721 -7.76 32.75 8.92
CA THR A 721 -7.02 31.52 8.69
C THR A 721 -6.76 31.31 7.20
N GLY A 722 -5.71 30.56 6.89
CA GLY A 722 -5.43 30.16 5.51
C GLY A 722 -5.03 31.29 4.57
N ILE A 723 -4.38 32.34 5.08
CA ILE A 723 -3.79 33.38 4.22
C ILE A 723 -2.70 32.79 3.31
N HIS A 724 -1.92 31.82 3.81
CA HIS A 724 -1.16 30.92 2.97
C HIS A 724 -1.94 29.63 2.73
N SER A 725 -2.09 29.28 1.46
CA SER A 725 -3.03 28.22 1.08
C SER A 725 -2.62 26.81 1.48
N ARG A 726 -1.31 26.52 1.64
CA ARG A 726 -0.79 25.19 1.99
C ARG A 726 -0.94 24.83 3.47
N GLU A 727 -1.28 25.79 4.33
CA GLU A 727 -1.30 25.66 5.79
C GLU A 727 -2.64 25.09 6.29
N TRP A 728 -3.10 23.97 5.71
CA TRP A 728 -4.47 23.42 5.79
C TRP A 728 -5.05 23.29 7.21
N VAL A 729 -4.21 23.01 8.21
CA VAL A 729 -4.66 22.91 9.61
C VAL A 729 -5.24 24.23 10.13
N SER A 730 -4.81 25.38 9.60
CA SER A 730 -5.35 26.70 9.95
C SER A 730 -6.81 26.85 9.51
N GLN A 731 -7.13 26.49 8.25
CA GLN A 731 -8.50 26.52 7.73
C GLN A 731 -9.40 25.55 8.52
N ALA A 732 -8.93 24.32 8.73
CA ALA A 732 -9.70 23.30 9.46
C ALA A 732 -9.95 23.70 10.93
N THR A 733 -8.95 24.29 11.59
CA THR A 733 -9.09 24.85 12.94
C THR A 733 -10.06 26.03 12.94
N GLY A 734 -9.99 26.93 11.95
CA GLY A 734 -10.94 28.03 11.81
C GLY A 734 -12.39 27.55 11.70
N VAL A 735 -12.66 26.52 10.90
CA VAL A 735 -13.98 25.88 10.76
C VAL A 735 -14.45 25.32 12.10
N TRP A 736 -13.60 24.56 12.79
CA TRP A 736 -13.92 24.01 14.11
C TRP A 736 -14.19 25.12 15.15
N THR A 737 -13.39 26.17 15.17
CA THR A 737 -13.53 27.31 16.10
C THR A 737 -14.82 28.08 15.83
N ALA A 738 -15.17 28.32 14.57
CA ALA A 738 -16.44 28.97 14.20
C ALA A 738 -17.65 28.15 14.68
N ASN A 739 -17.60 26.82 14.54
CA ASN A 739 -18.62 25.93 15.12
C ASN A 739 -18.66 26.06 16.65
N LYS A 740 -17.48 26.01 17.29
CA LYS A 740 -17.34 26.06 18.74
C LYS A 740 -17.94 27.34 19.33
N ILE A 741 -17.69 28.49 18.70
CA ILE A 741 -18.26 29.78 19.11
C ILE A 741 -19.79 29.75 19.02
N ALA A 742 -20.34 29.23 17.92
CA ALA A 742 -21.79 29.17 17.74
C ALA A 742 -22.48 28.24 18.73
N THR A 743 -21.88 27.08 19.03
CA THR A 743 -22.45 26.07 19.93
C THR A 743 -22.28 26.42 21.41
N ASP A 744 -21.18 27.09 21.77
CA ASP A 744 -20.90 27.45 23.16
C ASP A 744 -21.59 28.75 23.58
N TYR A 745 -22.08 29.56 22.63
CA TYR A 745 -22.87 30.74 22.96
C TYR A 745 -24.18 30.35 23.67
N GLY A 746 -24.41 30.93 24.84
CA GLY A 746 -25.54 30.61 25.73
C GLY A 746 -25.26 29.46 26.71
N THR A 747 -24.17 28.71 26.54
CA THR A 747 -23.77 27.62 27.46
C THR A 747 -22.50 27.96 28.22
N ASP A 748 -21.48 28.50 27.55
CA ASP A 748 -20.24 28.99 28.16
C ASP A 748 -20.40 30.44 28.61
N ALA A 749 -20.34 30.69 29.92
CA ALA A 749 -20.63 32.00 30.50
C ALA A 749 -19.64 33.08 30.03
N SER A 750 -18.36 32.76 29.94
CA SER A 750 -17.29 33.66 29.47
C SER A 750 -17.50 34.10 28.02
N LEU A 751 -17.68 33.15 27.10
CA LEU A 751 -17.92 33.43 25.69
C LEU A 751 -19.24 34.19 25.49
N THR A 752 -20.27 33.82 26.25
CA THR A 752 -21.56 34.51 26.22
C THR A 752 -21.44 35.96 26.68
N SER A 753 -20.64 36.22 27.71
CA SER A 753 -20.34 37.60 28.16
C SER A 753 -19.59 38.38 27.10
N LEU A 754 -18.60 37.75 26.47
CA LEU A 754 -17.82 38.36 25.40
C LEU A 754 -18.70 38.76 24.22
N LEU A 755 -19.51 37.84 23.68
CA LEU A 755 -20.37 38.08 22.52
C LEU A 755 -21.53 39.05 22.79
N LYS A 756 -21.86 39.32 24.05
CA LYS A 756 -22.80 40.38 24.43
C LYS A 756 -22.22 41.78 24.22
N ASN A 757 -20.90 41.93 24.36
CA ASN A 757 -20.21 43.22 24.37
C ASN A 757 -19.34 43.45 23.13
N MET A 758 -18.91 42.37 22.46
CA MET A 758 -18.02 42.41 21.31
C MET A 758 -18.54 41.56 20.15
N ASP A 759 -18.13 41.93 18.93
CA ASP A 759 -18.38 41.13 17.73
C ASP A 759 -17.13 40.30 17.38
N ILE A 760 -17.29 39.09 16.87
CA ILE A 760 -16.18 38.29 16.30
C ILE A 760 -16.39 38.19 14.79
N TYR A 761 -15.35 38.51 14.02
CA TYR A 761 -15.30 38.36 12.57
C TYR A 761 -14.27 37.29 12.22
N MET A 762 -14.71 36.20 11.59
CA MET A 762 -13.86 35.09 11.19
C MET A 762 -13.79 34.94 9.66
N LEU A 763 -12.59 35.11 9.09
CA LEU A 763 -12.30 34.82 7.69
C LEU A 763 -11.62 33.45 7.59
N LEU A 764 -12.39 32.41 7.28
CA LEU A 764 -11.89 31.02 7.27
C LEU A 764 -11.00 30.68 6.07
N LEU A 765 -11.09 31.47 5.01
CA LEU A 765 -10.39 31.27 3.75
C LEU A 765 -9.87 32.61 3.24
N ALA A 766 -8.78 33.10 3.84
CA ALA A 766 -8.21 34.40 3.46
C ALA A 766 -7.57 34.41 2.06
N ASN A 767 -7.17 33.25 1.53
CA ASN A 767 -6.68 33.08 0.17
C ASN A 767 -7.46 31.95 -0.56
N PRO A 768 -8.68 32.24 -1.06
CA PRO A 768 -9.57 31.22 -1.63
C PRO A 768 -9.00 30.58 -2.90
N ASP A 769 -8.34 31.37 -3.75
CA ASP A 769 -7.78 30.89 -5.02
C ASP A 769 -6.57 30.00 -4.79
N GLY A 770 -5.67 30.42 -3.90
CA GLY A 770 -4.57 29.58 -3.48
C GLY A 770 -5.09 28.28 -2.88
N TYR A 771 -6.09 28.34 -1.99
CA TYR A 771 -6.65 27.15 -1.36
C TYR A 771 -7.24 26.20 -2.40
N ALA A 772 -8.10 26.68 -3.31
CA ALA A 772 -8.62 25.86 -4.41
C ALA A 772 -7.48 25.23 -5.24
N TYR A 773 -6.42 25.98 -5.53
CA TYR A 773 -5.26 25.49 -6.28
C TYR A 773 -4.46 24.41 -5.52
N THR A 774 -4.44 24.44 -4.18
CA THR A 774 -3.84 23.36 -3.38
C THR A 774 -4.61 22.05 -3.45
N HIS A 775 -5.93 22.11 -3.68
CA HIS A 775 -6.78 20.94 -3.86
C HIS A 775 -6.75 20.42 -5.31
N SER A 776 -6.57 21.28 -6.31
CA SER A 776 -6.63 20.88 -7.73
C SER A 776 -5.28 20.53 -8.37
N ASP A 777 -4.20 21.26 -8.05
CA ASP A 777 -2.98 21.23 -8.85
C ASP A 777 -1.69 21.10 -8.01
N ASN A 778 -1.49 21.97 -7.01
CA ASN A 778 -0.25 22.00 -6.25
C ASN A 778 -0.50 22.21 -4.75
N ARG A 779 -0.51 21.10 -4.01
CA ARG A 779 -0.72 21.08 -2.55
C ARG A 779 0.26 21.96 -1.75
N MET A 780 1.45 22.23 -2.30
CA MET A 780 2.48 23.08 -1.68
C MET A 780 2.39 24.55 -2.10
N TRP A 781 1.35 24.95 -2.81
CA TRP A 781 1.17 26.34 -3.20
C TRP A 781 0.87 27.22 -1.98
N ARG A 782 1.63 28.31 -1.83
CA ARG A 782 1.54 29.25 -0.71
C ARG A 782 0.80 30.55 -1.05
N LYS A 783 1.14 31.12 -2.21
CA LYS A 783 0.81 32.49 -2.62
C LYS A 783 -0.63 32.67 -3.11
N THR A 784 -1.03 33.89 -3.45
CA THR A 784 -2.23 34.16 -4.25
C THR A 784 -2.10 33.58 -5.67
N ARG A 785 -3.11 33.79 -6.53
CA ARG A 785 -3.10 33.34 -7.94
C ARG A 785 -3.04 34.47 -8.97
N SER A 786 -2.73 35.68 -8.51
CA SER A 786 -2.59 36.88 -9.34
C SER A 786 -1.57 36.72 -10.47
N ARG A 787 -1.82 37.38 -11.60
CA ARG A 787 -0.89 37.42 -12.73
C ARG A 787 0.09 38.58 -12.54
N ASN A 788 1.38 38.26 -12.52
CA ASN A 788 2.44 39.26 -12.39
C ASN A 788 2.84 39.81 -13.77
N SER A 789 2.69 41.12 -13.98
CA SER A 789 3.09 41.77 -15.22
C SER A 789 4.58 41.56 -15.50
N GLY A 790 4.92 41.13 -16.72
CA GLY A 790 6.32 40.92 -17.13
C GLY A 790 6.97 39.64 -16.58
N SER A 791 6.23 38.75 -15.92
CA SER A 791 6.75 37.46 -15.44
C SER A 791 5.81 36.30 -15.80
N MET A 792 6.38 35.10 -15.96
CA MET A 792 5.60 33.86 -16.10
C MET A 792 5.14 33.31 -14.74
N CYS A 793 5.75 33.75 -13.63
CA CYS A 793 5.42 33.29 -12.29
C CYS A 793 4.15 33.97 -11.76
N ARG A 794 3.31 33.20 -11.08
CA ARG A 794 2.03 33.66 -10.53
C ARG A 794 2.10 33.88 -9.03
N GLY A 795 1.22 34.75 -8.55
CA GLY A 795 0.95 34.99 -7.14
C GLY A 795 1.98 35.89 -6.47
N VAL A 796 1.48 36.55 -5.43
CA VAL A 796 2.20 37.35 -4.43
C VAL A 796 2.04 36.67 -3.09
N ASP A 797 3.04 36.79 -2.21
CA ASP A 797 2.89 36.36 -0.82
C ASP A 797 1.89 37.31 -0.12
N PRO A 798 0.67 36.84 0.21
CA PRO A 798 -0.33 37.69 0.82
C PRO A 798 0.08 38.18 2.22
N ASN A 799 1.06 37.57 2.88
CA ASN A 799 1.64 38.02 4.14
C ASN A 799 3.00 38.76 3.98
N ARG A 800 3.28 39.25 2.76
CA ARG A 800 4.31 40.28 2.47
C ARG A 800 3.72 41.51 1.77
N ASN A 801 2.41 41.51 1.53
CA ASN A 801 1.71 42.51 0.74
C ASN A 801 1.04 43.62 1.57
N TRP A 802 1.23 43.65 2.89
CA TRP A 802 0.62 44.65 3.76
C TRP A 802 1.47 45.93 3.86
N ASP A 803 0.81 47.07 4.10
CA ASP A 803 1.46 48.38 4.22
C ASP A 803 2.12 48.57 5.60
N ALA A 804 3.07 47.69 5.92
CA ALA A 804 3.86 47.72 7.15
C ALA A 804 5.30 47.30 6.85
N GLY A 805 6.18 48.28 6.63
CA GLY A 805 7.55 48.02 6.18
C GLY A 805 7.63 47.40 4.78
N PHE A 806 6.58 47.55 3.95
CA PHE A 806 6.44 46.92 2.64
C PHE A 806 7.73 46.99 1.79
N GLY A 807 8.15 45.85 1.24
CA GLY A 807 9.37 45.74 0.42
C GLY A 807 10.68 45.81 1.20
N GLY A 808 10.63 45.77 2.54
CA GLY A 808 11.77 45.71 3.43
C GLY A 808 12.35 44.29 3.61
N PRO A 809 13.22 44.07 4.62
CA PRO A 809 13.85 42.78 4.87
C PRO A 809 12.83 41.63 5.05
N GLY A 810 13.21 40.42 4.63
CA GLY A 810 12.35 39.23 4.70
C GLY A 810 11.27 39.11 3.61
N ALA A 811 11.30 40.01 2.63
CA ALA A 811 10.47 39.95 1.43
C ALA A 811 11.32 40.04 0.16
N SER A 812 10.82 39.49 -0.95
CA SER A 812 11.54 39.44 -2.23
C SER A 812 10.88 40.31 -3.30
N LYS A 813 11.69 40.92 -4.17
CA LYS A 813 11.24 41.60 -5.40
C LYS A 813 11.02 40.66 -6.58
N ASN A 814 11.47 39.40 -6.48
CA ASN A 814 11.38 38.42 -7.56
C ASN A 814 9.97 37.80 -7.60
N PRO A 815 9.18 37.94 -8.70
CA PRO A 815 7.84 37.37 -8.82
C PRO A 815 7.76 35.84 -8.66
N CYS A 816 8.87 35.14 -8.86
CA CYS A 816 8.96 33.68 -8.70
C CYS A 816 9.24 33.25 -7.26
N SER A 817 9.67 34.17 -6.39
CA SER A 817 9.93 33.87 -4.98
C SER A 817 8.64 33.60 -4.21
N ASP A 818 8.72 32.71 -3.22
CA ASP A 818 7.61 32.44 -2.28
C ASP A 818 7.33 33.62 -1.34
N SER A 819 8.30 34.51 -1.13
CA SER A 819 8.17 35.74 -0.33
C SER A 819 8.02 37.00 -1.19
N TYR A 820 7.58 36.85 -2.45
CA TYR A 820 7.36 37.99 -3.34
C TYR A 820 6.34 38.96 -2.76
N HIS A 821 6.73 40.22 -2.48
CA HIS A 821 5.85 41.20 -1.83
C HIS A 821 4.81 41.81 -2.78
N GLY A 822 4.93 41.62 -4.08
CA GLY A 822 4.02 42.22 -5.07
C GLY A 822 4.48 43.60 -5.53
N PRO A 823 3.80 44.20 -6.52
CA PRO A 823 4.19 45.47 -7.12
C PRO A 823 4.00 46.68 -6.20
N ALA A 824 3.06 46.62 -5.26
CA ALA A 824 2.77 47.67 -4.29
C ALA A 824 2.04 47.08 -3.07
N ALA A 825 2.07 47.78 -1.93
CA ALA A 825 1.29 47.39 -0.78
C ALA A 825 -0.20 47.33 -1.12
N HIS A 826 -0.88 46.30 -0.63
CA HIS A 826 -2.29 45.99 -0.89
C HIS A 826 -2.63 45.81 -2.38
N SER A 827 -1.65 45.36 -3.19
CA SER A 827 -1.90 44.98 -4.59
C SER A 827 -2.81 43.77 -4.72
N GLU A 828 -2.74 42.84 -3.76
CA GLU A 828 -3.57 41.65 -3.77
C GLU A 828 -4.98 42.00 -3.33
N ILE A 829 -5.96 41.65 -4.16
CA ILE A 829 -7.35 42.00 -3.91
C ILE A 829 -7.87 41.34 -2.62
N GLU A 830 -7.37 40.16 -2.30
CA GLU A 830 -7.67 39.44 -1.06
C GLU A 830 -7.27 40.25 0.17
N VAL A 831 -6.04 40.77 0.19
CA VAL A 831 -5.52 41.64 1.26
C VAL A 831 -6.30 42.95 1.29
N LYS A 832 -6.55 43.55 0.12
CA LYS A 832 -7.26 44.82 0.00
C LYS A 832 -8.70 44.74 0.52
N ASN A 833 -9.39 43.61 0.30
CA ASN A 833 -10.75 43.39 0.83
C ASN A 833 -10.76 43.41 2.36
N VAL A 834 -9.79 42.75 3.00
CA VAL A 834 -9.64 42.77 4.47
C VAL A 834 -9.31 44.17 4.97
N VAL A 835 -8.36 44.85 4.34
CA VAL A 835 -7.98 46.24 4.66
C VAL A 835 -9.19 47.17 4.61
N ASN A 836 -10.01 47.05 3.56
CA ASN A 836 -11.23 47.85 3.38
C ASN A 836 -12.25 47.58 4.49
N LEU A 837 -12.47 46.31 4.85
CA LEU A 837 -13.39 45.97 5.93
C LEU A 837 -12.90 46.50 7.28
N ILE A 838 -11.64 46.24 7.64
CA ILE A 838 -11.08 46.67 8.93
C ILE A 838 -11.14 48.20 9.06
N ARG A 839 -10.73 48.94 8.03
CA ARG A 839 -10.75 50.42 8.04
C ARG A 839 -12.17 50.98 8.04
N SER A 840 -13.10 50.40 7.27
CA SER A 840 -14.49 50.86 7.24
C SER A 840 -15.25 50.56 8.53
N HIS A 841 -14.91 49.48 9.22
CA HIS A 841 -15.45 49.15 10.54
C HIS A 841 -14.90 50.11 11.61
N GLY A 842 -13.58 50.27 11.67
CA GLY A 842 -12.89 51.28 12.50
C GLY A 842 -12.82 50.99 14.00
N ASN A 843 -13.40 49.88 14.47
CA ASN A 843 -13.49 49.55 15.90
C ASN A 843 -13.01 48.13 16.23
N PHE A 844 -11.97 47.63 15.54
CA PHE A 844 -11.33 46.36 15.89
C PHE A 844 -10.34 46.56 17.06
N LYS A 845 -10.38 45.69 18.05
CA LYS A 845 -9.51 45.70 19.24
C LYS A 845 -8.45 44.62 19.21
N SER A 846 -8.72 43.54 18.50
CA SER A 846 -7.79 42.43 18.32
C SER A 846 -7.80 41.94 16.87
N PHE A 847 -6.62 41.53 16.40
CA PHE A 847 -6.40 40.95 15.08
C PHE A 847 -5.54 39.70 15.24
N ILE A 848 -6.09 38.53 14.92
CA ILE A 848 -5.42 37.25 15.09
C ILE A 848 -5.32 36.56 13.74
N SER A 849 -4.11 36.39 13.23
CA SER A 849 -3.86 35.67 11.96
C SER A 849 -3.29 34.28 12.28
N VAL A 850 -3.91 33.23 11.77
CA VAL A 850 -3.55 31.84 12.10
C VAL A 850 -2.86 31.18 10.91
N HIS A 851 -1.63 30.74 11.16
CA HIS A 851 -0.72 30.08 10.24
C HIS A 851 -0.34 28.67 10.74
N ALA A 852 0.41 27.94 9.93
CA ALA A 852 1.15 26.76 10.34
C ALA A 852 2.43 26.64 9.49
N TYR A 853 3.51 26.03 9.95
CA TYR A 853 3.72 25.33 11.21
C TYR A 853 4.90 25.96 11.95
N SER A 854 4.98 25.78 13.28
CA SER A 854 6.19 25.96 14.10
C SER A 854 5.88 25.92 15.62
N GLN A 855 4.60 25.90 16.01
CA GLN A 855 4.16 26.06 17.40
C GLN A 855 4.67 27.38 18.02
N LEU A 856 4.29 28.52 17.43
CA LEU A 856 4.63 29.86 17.90
C LEU A 856 3.37 30.68 18.15
N LEU A 857 3.41 31.54 19.16
CA LEU A 857 2.50 32.67 19.29
C LEU A 857 3.32 33.96 19.21
N MET A 858 3.10 34.71 18.16
CA MET A 858 3.90 35.88 17.82
C MET A 858 3.09 37.16 17.96
N TYR A 859 3.78 38.25 18.28
CA TYR A 859 3.25 39.61 18.23
C TYR A 859 4.21 40.52 17.43
N PRO A 860 3.81 41.74 17.06
CA PRO A 860 4.67 42.66 16.31
C PRO A 860 5.93 43.08 17.08
N TYR A 861 7.01 43.50 16.42
CA TYR A 861 7.13 43.66 14.98
C TYR A 861 7.81 42.47 14.28
N GLY A 862 7.44 42.25 13.02
CA GLY A 862 8.15 41.41 12.07
C GLY A 862 9.13 42.18 11.20
N TYR A 863 8.74 43.33 10.67
CA TYR A 863 9.60 44.09 9.75
C TYR A 863 10.82 44.73 10.42
N THR A 864 10.80 44.85 11.75
CA THR A 864 11.86 45.41 12.58
C THR A 864 11.97 44.62 13.89
N CYS A 865 13.18 44.50 14.44
CA CYS A 865 13.43 43.85 15.73
C CYS A 865 13.30 44.82 16.93
N ARG A 866 12.77 46.03 16.68
CA ARG A 866 12.41 46.97 17.76
C ARG A 866 11.14 46.45 18.45
N ASP A 867 11.13 46.54 19.77
CA ASP A 867 9.95 46.21 20.55
C ASP A 867 8.83 47.21 20.32
N VAL A 868 7.60 46.71 20.28
CA VAL A 868 6.40 47.54 20.31
C VAL A 868 6.24 48.20 21.69
N PRO A 869 5.62 49.40 21.76
CA PRO A 869 5.32 50.04 23.05
C PRO A 869 4.62 49.13 24.05
N ASP A 870 3.68 48.30 23.58
CA ASP A 870 2.88 47.40 24.40
C ASP A 870 3.53 46.01 24.63
N GLN A 871 4.82 45.85 24.33
CA GLN A 871 5.49 44.54 24.34
C GLN A 871 5.36 43.79 25.67
N PRO A 872 5.53 44.42 26.86
CA PRO A 872 5.42 43.70 28.12
C PRO A 872 4.03 43.08 28.34
N GLU A 873 2.98 43.79 27.91
CA GLU A 873 1.60 43.32 28.03
C GLU A 873 1.31 42.23 27.01
N LEU A 874 1.68 42.42 25.74
CA LEU A 874 1.47 41.42 24.69
C LEU A 874 2.21 40.11 24.99
N ASP A 875 3.43 40.19 25.53
CA ASP A 875 4.20 39.01 25.93
C ASP A 875 3.57 38.29 27.12
N SER A 876 3.16 39.03 28.15
CA SER A 876 2.52 38.45 29.34
C SER A 876 1.21 37.76 28.98
N VAL A 877 0.35 38.42 28.20
CA VAL A 877 -0.95 37.89 27.77
C VAL A 877 -0.75 36.69 26.84
N GLY A 878 0.20 36.77 25.91
CA GLY A 878 0.53 35.66 25.03
C GLY A 878 1.05 34.44 25.78
N ARG A 879 1.92 34.61 26.79
CA ARG A 879 2.40 33.50 27.64
C ARG A 879 1.27 32.85 28.41
N ALA A 880 0.40 33.64 29.04
CA ALA A 880 -0.77 33.12 29.75
C ALA A 880 -1.71 32.34 28.82
N ALA A 881 -1.93 32.82 27.59
CA ALA A 881 -2.70 32.10 26.58
C ALA A 881 -2.05 30.75 26.21
N MET A 882 -0.72 30.72 26.05
CA MET A 882 0.00 29.49 25.69
C MET A 882 0.08 28.49 26.86
N GLU A 883 0.04 28.95 28.11
CA GLU A 883 -0.14 28.06 29.27
C GLU A 883 -1.50 27.37 29.24
N LYS A 884 -2.58 28.09 28.90
CA LYS A 884 -3.92 27.49 28.71
C LYS A 884 -3.92 26.48 27.59
N LEU A 885 -3.32 26.79 26.45
CA LEU A 885 -3.15 25.85 25.33
C LEU A 885 -2.39 24.59 25.78
N THR A 886 -1.23 24.77 26.40
CA THR A 886 -0.35 23.67 26.85
C THR A 886 -1.05 22.73 27.82
N SER A 887 -1.99 23.23 28.62
CA SER A 887 -2.68 22.45 29.65
C SER A 887 -3.49 21.26 29.10
N LEU A 888 -3.91 21.28 27.82
CA LEU A 888 -4.78 20.25 27.26
C LEU A 888 -4.01 19.00 26.81
N TYR A 889 -2.94 19.17 26.03
CA TYR A 889 -2.17 18.06 25.45
C TYR A 889 -0.66 18.14 25.71
N GLY A 890 -0.19 19.13 26.47
CA GLY A 890 1.24 19.34 26.72
C GLY A 890 2.00 19.98 25.55
N THR A 891 1.30 20.44 24.51
CA THR A 891 1.91 21.07 23.32
C THR A 891 2.53 22.40 23.70
N ARG A 892 3.83 22.56 23.42
CA ARG A 892 4.59 23.74 23.84
C ARG A 892 4.72 24.73 22.69
N TYR A 893 4.33 25.97 22.96
CA TYR A 893 4.48 27.09 22.04
C TYR A 893 5.52 28.08 22.56
N LYS A 894 6.34 28.65 21.67
CA LYS A 894 7.20 29.79 22.02
C LYS A 894 6.45 31.10 21.81
N VAL A 895 6.68 32.06 22.70
CA VAL A 895 6.03 33.39 22.66
C VAL A 895 7.09 34.49 22.50
N GLY A 896 6.87 35.42 21.58
CA GLY A 896 7.76 36.55 21.35
C GLY A 896 7.41 37.38 20.10
N SER A 897 8.15 38.47 19.87
CA SER A 897 7.97 39.26 18.64
C SER A 897 8.44 38.48 17.40
N ILE A 898 7.74 38.60 16.27
CA ILE A 898 8.05 37.90 15.00
C ILE A 898 9.57 37.96 14.68
N CYS A 899 10.15 39.17 14.64
CA CYS A 899 11.55 39.34 14.24
C CYS A 899 12.55 38.57 15.12
N LYS A 900 12.23 38.38 16.40
CA LYS A 900 13.10 37.73 17.40
C LYS A 900 12.94 36.21 17.47
N ILE A 901 11.74 35.68 17.24
CA ILE A 901 11.47 34.24 17.48
C ILE A 901 11.27 33.41 16.22
N ILE A 902 11.00 34.04 15.06
CA ILE A 902 10.98 33.34 13.76
C ILE A 902 12.03 33.94 12.83
N TYR A 903 11.80 35.14 12.28
CA TYR A 903 12.70 35.91 11.42
C TYR A 903 12.16 37.30 11.11
N GLN A 904 13.05 38.19 10.67
CA GLN A 904 12.64 39.51 10.19
C GLN A 904 11.82 39.36 8.89
N ALA A 905 10.57 39.83 8.92
CA ALA A 905 9.60 39.67 7.83
C ALA A 905 8.80 40.96 7.61
N SER A 906 8.97 41.59 6.45
CA SER A 906 8.27 42.83 6.13
C SER A 906 6.92 42.60 5.45
N GLY A 907 6.01 43.57 5.58
CA GLY A 907 4.70 43.54 4.93
C GLY A 907 3.74 42.51 5.51
N GLY A 908 3.85 42.19 6.80
CA GLY A 908 2.98 41.24 7.49
C GLY A 908 1.65 41.84 7.97
N SER A 909 0.61 41.00 8.09
CA SER A 909 -0.74 41.39 8.50
C SER A 909 -0.79 42.01 9.91
N ILE A 910 -0.12 41.37 10.88
CA ILE A 910 -0.20 41.79 12.29
C ILE A 910 0.62 43.06 12.58
N ASP A 911 1.66 43.32 11.79
CA ASP A 911 2.42 44.58 11.87
C ASP A 911 1.55 45.74 11.36
N TRP A 912 0.81 45.51 10.28
CA TRP A 912 -0.13 46.48 9.72
C TRP A 912 -1.30 46.76 10.66
N SER A 913 -1.92 45.73 11.24
CA SER A 913 -3.04 45.90 12.16
C SER A 913 -2.61 46.65 13.43
N TYR A 914 -1.42 46.36 13.95
CA TYR A 914 -0.88 47.09 15.10
C TYR A 914 -0.56 48.55 14.76
N ASN A 915 0.07 48.81 13.60
CA ASN A 915 0.30 50.19 13.12
C ASN A 915 -1.00 50.97 12.89
N LEU A 916 -2.11 50.28 12.59
CA LEU A 916 -3.43 50.89 12.48
C LEU A 916 -4.06 51.24 13.83
N GLY A 917 -3.50 50.76 14.95
CA GLY A 917 -4.00 50.98 16.31
C GLY A 917 -4.75 49.78 16.90
N ILE A 918 -4.66 48.60 16.31
CA ILE A 918 -5.21 47.35 16.86
C ILE A 918 -4.14 46.73 17.79
N LYS A 919 -4.19 47.08 19.08
CA LYS A 919 -3.19 46.73 20.10
C LYS A 919 -2.94 45.23 20.18
N TYR A 920 -3.99 44.44 20.31
CA TYR A 920 -3.89 42.98 20.49
C TYR A 920 -3.78 42.25 19.15
N SER A 921 -2.69 42.51 18.44
CA SER A 921 -2.35 41.87 17.17
C SER A 921 -1.43 40.66 17.40
N TYR A 922 -1.88 39.46 17.03
CA TYR A 922 -1.15 38.22 17.23
C TYR A 922 -1.15 37.34 15.99
N ALA A 923 -0.07 36.56 15.79
CA ALA A 923 -0.02 35.50 14.80
C ALA A 923 0.25 34.15 15.48
N PHE A 924 -0.57 33.14 15.15
CA PHE A 924 -0.32 31.76 15.56
C PHE A 924 0.43 31.03 14.45
N GLU A 925 1.45 30.26 14.78
CA GLU A 925 1.97 29.17 13.93
C GLU A 925 1.59 27.86 14.64
N LEU A 926 0.60 27.16 14.11
CA LEU A 926 0.04 25.96 14.73
C LEU A 926 1.00 24.76 14.68
N ARG A 927 0.48 23.57 15.04
CA ARG A 927 1.22 22.31 14.92
C ARG A 927 1.72 22.07 13.49
N ASP A 928 2.83 21.37 13.31
CA ASP A 928 3.75 20.84 14.34
C ASP A 928 5.08 21.62 14.37
N THR A 929 6.17 20.97 14.75
CA THR A 929 7.52 21.54 14.73
C THR A 929 8.37 20.98 13.58
N GLY A 930 7.73 20.38 12.56
CA GLY A 930 8.40 19.97 11.32
C GLY A 930 8.34 18.48 10.97
N ARG A 931 7.83 17.60 11.86
CA ARG A 931 7.68 16.16 11.57
C ARG A 931 6.71 15.92 10.41
N TYR A 932 5.67 16.72 10.32
CA TYR A 932 4.65 16.70 9.27
C TYR A 932 4.64 18.03 8.50
N GLY A 933 5.00 19.13 9.15
CA GLY A 933 5.00 20.46 8.56
C GLY A 933 3.61 20.84 8.04
N PHE A 934 3.51 21.18 6.75
CA PHE A 934 2.24 21.55 6.13
C PHE A 934 1.29 20.37 5.85
N ILE A 935 1.73 19.11 6.02
CA ILE A 935 0.91 17.90 5.79
C ILE A 935 0.58 17.24 7.14
N LEU A 936 0.04 18.02 8.06
CA LEU A 936 -0.38 17.53 9.37
C LEU A 936 -1.56 16.55 9.21
N PRO A 937 -1.50 15.32 9.76
CA PRO A 937 -2.56 14.31 9.57
C PRO A 937 -3.94 14.79 10.04
N ALA A 938 -5.02 14.35 9.39
CA ALA A 938 -6.37 14.83 9.72
C ALA A 938 -6.78 14.53 11.17
N ASN A 939 -6.28 13.43 11.74
CA ASN A 939 -6.52 13.08 13.14
C ASN A 939 -5.93 14.06 14.16
N GLN A 940 -5.04 14.97 13.74
CA GLN A 940 -4.50 16.06 14.56
C GLN A 940 -5.32 17.36 14.46
N ILE A 941 -6.31 17.46 13.57
CA ILE A 941 -7.12 18.67 13.40
C ILE A 941 -7.87 19.00 14.70
N ILE A 942 -8.64 18.06 15.25
CA ILE A 942 -9.42 18.29 16.47
C ILE A 942 -8.49 18.59 17.67
N PRO A 943 -7.42 17.82 17.94
CA PRO A 943 -6.45 18.17 18.98
C PRO A 943 -5.84 19.56 18.81
N THR A 944 -5.47 19.95 17.59
CA THR A 944 -4.91 21.28 17.31
C THR A 944 -5.95 22.37 17.54
N ALA A 945 -7.19 22.17 17.08
CA ALA A 945 -8.26 23.14 17.21
C ALA A 945 -8.70 23.34 18.66
N SER A 946 -8.83 22.25 19.44
CA SER A 946 -9.29 22.30 20.82
C SER A 946 -8.27 22.92 21.77
N GLU A 947 -6.96 22.68 21.58
CA GLU A 947 -5.93 23.37 22.39
C GLU A 947 -5.82 24.84 21.99
N THR A 948 -5.83 25.13 20.68
CA THR A 948 -5.75 26.50 20.16
C THR A 948 -6.91 27.34 20.65
N TRP A 949 -8.10 26.75 20.75
CA TRP A 949 -9.28 27.39 21.33
C TRP A 949 -9.08 27.88 22.76
N LEU A 950 -8.37 27.13 23.61
CA LEU A 950 -8.08 27.59 24.97
C LEU A 950 -7.20 28.85 24.98
N GLY A 951 -6.20 28.89 24.10
CA GLY A 951 -5.37 30.08 23.90
C GLY A 951 -6.16 31.26 23.32
N LEU A 952 -6.90 31.03 22.24
CA LEU A 952 -7.75 32.05 21.60
C LEU A 952 -8.77 32.62 22.57
N LYS A 953 -9.49 31.76 23.30
CA LYS A 953 -10.50 32.16 24.28
C LYS A 953 -9.87 33.05 25.35
N HIS A 954 -8.68 32.70 25.85
CA HIS A 954 -7.97 33.54 26.82
C HIS A 954 -7.59 34.91 26.25
N LEU A 955 -7.07 34.97 25.03
CA LEU A 955 -6.77 36.25 24.36
C LEU A 955 -8.03 37.11 24.21
N MET A 956 -9.13 36.51 23.76
CA MET A 956 -10.39 37.20 23.54
C MET A 956 -11.00 37.71 24.86
N GLU A 957 -10.95 36.92 25.93
CA GLU A 957 -11.37 37.33 27.28
C GLU A 957 -10.52 38.50 27.78
N TYR A 958 -9.20 38.43 27.61
CA TYR A 958 -8.33 39.53 28.02
C TYR A 958 -8.67 40.84 27.29
N VAL A 959 -8.89 40.76 25.97
CA VAL A 959 -9.29 41.90 25.14
C VAL A 959 -10.65 42.46 25.61
N HIS A 960 -11.58 41.59 25.97
CA HIS A 960 -12.89 41.99 26.49
C HIS A 960 -12.76 42.79 27.79
N ASP A 961 -11.95 42.30 28.72
CA ASP A 961 -11.77 42.89 30.05
C ASP A 961 -10.90 44.16 30.03
N HIS A 962 -10.01 44.29 29.03
CA HIS A 962 -9.04 45.38 28.88
C HIS A 962 -9.24 46.14 27.55
N SER A 963 -10.49 46.30 27.13
CA SER A 963 -10.88 47.05 25.94
C SER A 963 -10.59 48.54 26.14
N TYR A 964 -10.11 49.21 25.08
CA TYR A 964 -9.66 50.61 25.09
C TYR A 964 -10.40 51.47 24.06
#